data_AF-A0A8B6EW66-F1
#
_entry.id   AF-A0A8B6EW66-F1
#
_cell.length_a   1.000
_cell.length_b   1.000
_cell.length_c   1.000
_cell.angle_alpha   90.00
_cell.angle_beta   90.00
_cell.angle_gamma   90.00
#
_symmetry.space_group_name_H-M   'P 1'
#
loop_
_entity.id
_entity.type
_entity.pdbx_description
1 polymer ?
#
loop_
_entity_poly.entity_id
_entity_poly.type
_entity_poly.pdbx_seq_one_letter_code
_entity_poly.pdbx_strand_id
1 'polypeptide(L)'
;MHRIGKVSCGCLKSVKIDPDGQKISWCLRKYKYRQRKITSRKDLLHTRNLNQSSSHVRYLHDSGDVNRARLSPINIQMLSEKLHEQIFGKNSAEITSKSVNPETLKKVQYHLESHGLWNKDCPIIPDVQLQLPKLLDKDIDKHFLELGKKQTESYRKLAEMIIESKMPKCPSKWVMSAGWTKYDSYTGKAVPVDFPEEDVCVFDIELVVQEGHYPTMATAVTPKHWYSWCSNRVMEDKNKLATQIWPEDLIPLETSMDQHGPDKSRWRDRLVIGHNVGFDRSFVKEQYYIEKSKLRFLDTMSLHIGVCGQTSFQRILYQASKKGTNRKDVREYLAGKQQKHVQSDDTWKEVSTMNNLNDVYQLHCNGKPLQKDTRDVFVKGTMKDVRERFQELMKYCSADVIATLKVFKVLWPQFLERFPHPVTLSGMMEMGTAYLPINQNWNRYIQQSNSVYDDLQRELKTILMKLANEACTKIHDERYKDDPWLWDLDWSTKDIRIKKAPKTKAKAKKVTEKEEETAEDRINKILATSERLYKIRSHMAGYPGWYKDLCMRLNKEDWLPGPSLISLQMRVAPKLMRLMWEGYPVHYDSKLGWGYVVPDPEKLEEDKDMLEDVDSDSEGEDKTGEEMSKYPVRSVFKLCGLNYSVKSTRESLFNLEDTLPGYVPQAKVDKNKMAEVVQTGVDGSMTWDEKKKHLQAAGITPRNIPPKEGRHDIGIPGCWFYQIPHKDGKGKNVGNPLAKDYLAKVEDGILKALSGTDANRALKLSIMCSYWKNAMKRIEGQMALGLKKEDLPSNVINSSKYEEDRYYGAIVPRIVSAGTITRRAVEATWLTASNAYPDRVGSELKAMVQAPPGYNFVGADVDSQELWISAIIGDSYAKLHGCTAFGWMTLQGNKADKTDLHSKTAETVGISRDHAKVFNYGRIYGAGQKFAERLLMQFNHRLTPKEAATKAKIMFGTTKGRRIKGGKWAEGTESEMFNRLEDIATSDLPRTPVLGCCISKALEPDNVGDDFMTSRINWVVQSSAVDFLHLMLVCMRWLLDEYDIDGRFAISIHDEVRYLVKEEDQYRAALALHITNLLTRSLFAYKLGMEDLPQSVAFFSAVDIDQCLRKEVTMNCVTPSNPHGMERGYGIPPGQAFDIMETLKMTGGALSKKNVPSENDSEVEKKQAV
;
A
#
# COMPACT_ATOMS: atom_id res chain seq x y z
N MET A 1 -36.40 -45.72 27.45
CA MET A 1 -35.83 -47.08 27.67
C MET A 1 -34.89 -47.34 26.49
N HIS A 2 -33.62 -47.74 26.53
CA HIS A 2 -32.60 -48.12 27.55
C HIS A 2 -31.20 -47.96 26.85
N ARG A 3 -29.99 -48.01 27.45
CA ARG A 3 -29.52 -48.20 28.85
C ARG A 3 -28.16 -47.47 29.04
N ILE A 4 -28.08 -46.62 30.07
CA ILE A 4 -26.93 -46.17 30.89
C ILE A 4 -25.52 -46.74 30.59
N GLY A 5 -24.52 -45.84 30.53
CA GLY A 5 -23.09 -46.13 30.75
C GLY A 5 -22.35 -44.91 31.35
N LYS A 6 -21.68 -45.07 32.51
CA LYS A 6 -21.00 -44.00 33.28
C LYS A 6 -19.53 -43.84 32.88
N VAL A 7 -18.94 -42.65 33.10
CA VAL A 7 -17.70 -42.46 33.91
C VAL A 7 -17.80 -41.13 34.69
N SER A 8 -17.11 -41.06 35.83
CA SER A 8 -17.24 -40.11 36.95
C SER A 8 -16.68 -38.69 36.77
N CYS A 9 -17.37 -37.72 37.40
CA CYS A 9 -16.81 -36.45 37.86
C CYS A 9 -16.26 -36.60 39.30
N GLY A 10 -15.26 -35.79 39.71
CA GLY A 10 -14.65 -35.90 41.04
C GLY A 10 -13.98 -34.62 41.56
N CYS A 11 -14.48 -34.14 42.70
CA CYS A 11 -13.80 -33.29 43.71
C CYS A 11 -13.53 -31.80 43.41
N LEU A 12 -14.59 -30.99 43.59
CA LEU A 12 -14.48 -29.66 44.22
C LEU A 12 -14.35 -29.82 45.76
N LYS A 13 -13.36 -29.14 46.37
CA LYS A 13 -13.19 -28.77 47.80
C LYS A 13 -11.85 -28.03 47.90
N SER A 14 -11.62 -26.99 48.69
CA SER A 14 -12.49 -26.12 49.49
C SER A 14 -11.67 -24.89 49.89
N VAL A 15 -12.21 -23.67 49.75
CA VAL A 15 -11.56 -22.47 50.29
C VAL A 15 -11.71 -22.45 51.81
N LYS A 16 -10.61 -22.33 52.54
CA LYS A 16 -10.61 -21.89 53.94
C LYS A 16 -9.97 -20.51 54.02
N ILE A 17 -10.74 -19.56 54.54
CA ILE A 17 -10.21 -18.34 55.16
C ILE A 17 -9.84 -18.74 56.59
N ASP A 18 -8.68 -18.30 57.07
CA ASP A 18 -8.39 -18.29 58.50
C ASP A 18 -8.03 -16.85 58.90
N PRO A 19 -8.61 -16.30 60.00
CA PRO A 19 -8.41 -14.92 60.37
C PRO A 19 -7.36 -14.81 61.47
N ASP A 20 -6.17 -14.32 61.14
CA ASP A 20 -5.43 -13.43 62.04
C ASP A 20 -4.33 -12.68 61.28
N GLY A 21 -4.33 -11.35 61.42
CA GLY A 21 -3.50 -10.49 60.59
C GLY A 21 -2.07 -10.38 61.11
N GLN A 22 -1.08 -10.69 60.26
CA GLN A 22 0.28 -10.15 60.42
C GLN A 22 0.88 -9.65 59.10
N LYS A 23 1.63 -8.56 59.23
CA LYS A 23 2.15 -7.71 58.16
C LYS A 23 3.06 -8.48 57.19
N ILE A 24 2.91 -8.23 55.89
CA ILE A 24 3.93 -8.55 54.88
C ILE A 24 4.38 -7.26 54.21
N SER A 25 5.55 -6.77 54.61
CA SER A 25 6.22 -5.63 53.97
C SER A 25 6.85 -6.05 52.65
N TRP A 26 6.51 -5.35 51.56
CA TRP A 26 7.23 -5.50 50.30
C TRP A 26 8.62 -4.87 50.39
N CYS A 27 9.68 -5.65 50.14
CA CYS A 27 11.03 -5.12 50.06
C CYS A 27 11.77 -5.71 48.84
N LEU A 28 11.98 -4.87 47.82
CA LEU A 28 12.79 -5.24 46.65
C LEU A 28 14.27 -5.37 47.02
N ARG A 29 14.91 -6.52 46.70
CA ARG A 29 16.17 -6.55 45.91
C ARG A 29 16.71 -7.97 45.59
N LYS A 30 17.00 -8.15 44.29
CA LYS A 30 18.16 -8.85 43.69
C LYS A 30 18.48 -10.30 44.11
N TYR A 31 18.03 -11.25 43.29
CA TYR A 31 18.89 -12.26 42.65
C TYR A 31 18.87 -11.92 41.15
N LYS A 32 19.95 -11.65 40.40
CA LYS A 32 21.37 -12.01 40.50
C LYS A 32 21.60 -13.53 40.40
N TYR A 33 21.41 -14.06 39.18
CA TYR A 33 21.95 -15.37 38.82
C TYR A 33 23.48 -15.33 38.92
N ARG A 34 24.06 -16.25 39.69
CA ARG A 34 25.50 -16.31 39.94
C ARG A 34 26.22 -16.93 38.75
N GLN A 35 27.18 -16.21 38.18
CA GLN A 35 28.42 -16.89 37.78
C GLN A 35 29.05 -17.47 39.05
N ARG A 36 29.37 -18.77 39.04
CA ARG A 36 30.43 -19.33 39.87
C ARG A 36 31.41 -20.05 38.96
N LYS A 37 32.66 -19.62 39.00
CA LYS A 37 33.78 -20.35 38.43
C LYS A 37 33.82 -21.75 39.06
N ILE A 38 33.80 -22.80 38.25
CA ILE A 38 34.51 -24.03 38.57
C ILE A 38 35.82 -23.95 37.83
N THR A 39 36.88 -23.67 38.58
CA THR A 39 38.26 -23.82 38.13
C THR A 39 38.63 -25.30 38.19
N SER A 40 38.78 -25.95 37.03
CA SER A 40 39.57 -27.17 36.91
C SER A 40 40.28 -27.17 35.56
N ARG A 41 41.61 -27.32 35.58
CA ARG A 41 42.43 -27.46 34.38
C ARG A 41 42.43 -28.92 33.93
N LYS A 42 41.47 -29.28 33.08
CA LYS A 42 41.49 -30.40 32.11
C LYS A 42 40.31 -30.18 31.16
N ASP A 43 40.36 -30.74 29.96
CA ASP A 43 39.37 -30.60 28.87
C ASP A 43 39.30 -29.22 28.18
N LEU A 44 40.47 -28.61 27.95
CA LEU A 44 40.62 -27.40 27.10
C LEU A 44 41.12 -27.71 25.68
N LEU A 45 40.81 -28.90 25.16
CA LEU A 45 41.24 -29.40 23.83
C LEU A 45 40.11 -30.05 22.99
N HIS A 46 38.84 -29.90 23.38
CA HIS A 46 37.70 -30.43 22.61
C HIS A 46 36.48 -29.48 22.67
N THR A 47 36.52 -28.39 21.90
CA THR A 47 35.35 -27.65 21.34
C THR A 47 35.84 -26.45 20.50
N ARG A 48 36.75 -26.72 19.56
CA ARG A 48 37.15 -25.77 18.52
C ARG A 48 37.34 -26.53 17.21
N ASN A 49 36.26 -27.17 16.73
CA ASN A 49 36.12 -27.81 15.41
C ASN A 49 34.68 -28.32 15.19
N LEU A 50 33.72 -27.40 15.00
CA LEU A 50 32.38 -27.70 14.43
C LEU A 50 31.91 -26.57 13.50
N ASN A 51 32.83 -26.04 12.69
CA ASN A 51 32.55 -25.26 11.48
C ASN A 51 33.50 -25.67 10.34
N GLN A 52 33.92 -26.94 10.36
CA GLN A 52 34.61 -27.63 9.27
C GLN A 52 34.06 -29.06 9.20
N SER A 53 32.87 -29.20 8.62
CA SER A 53 32.40 -30.46 8.02
C SER A 53 32.12 -30.22 6.55
N SER A 54 33.16 -29.75 5.85
CA SER A 54 33.35 -30.04 4.43
C SER A 54 33.54 -31.56 4.32
N SER A 55 32.43 -32.29 4.25
CA SER A 55 32.48 -33.68 3.81
C SER A 55 32.94 -33.67 2.36
N HIS A 56 34.15 -34.20 2.13
CA HIS A 56 34.60 -34.54 0.79
C HIS A 56 33.60 -35.53 0.17
N VAL A 57 32.65 -35.03 -0.62
CA VAL A 57 32.17 -35.80 -1.75
C VAL A 57 33.39 -36.01 -2.62
N ARG A 58 33.83 -37.27 -2.75
CA ARG A 58 34.80 -37.64 -3.78
C ARG A 58 34.11 -37.39 -5.11
N TYR A 59 34.35 -36.23 -5.70
CA TYR A 59 34.20 -36.07 -7.13
C TYR A 59 35.07 -37.16 -7.77
N LEU A 60 34.44 -38.07 -8.50
CA LEU A 60 35.17 -38.87 -9.48
C LEU A 60 35.80 -37.86 -10.43
N HIS A 61 37.12 -37.93 -10.55
CA HIS A 61 37.95 -36.95 -11.24
C HIS A 61 37.84 -37.20 -12.75
N ASP A 62 36.65 -36.96 -13.33
CA ASP A 62 36.55 -36.87 -14.77
C ASP A 62 37.20 -35.56 -15.20
N SER A 63 38.20 -35.69 -16.06
CA SER A 63 39.22 -34.65 -16.26
C SER A 63 38.91 -33.86 -17.53
N GLY A 64 37.99 -32.89 -17.42
CA GLY A 64 37.55 -32.05 -18.53
C GLY A 64 37.20 -30.62 -18.12
N ASP A 65 38.05 -29.68 -18.54
CA ASP A 65 37.93 -28.20 -18.54
C ASP A 65 37.35 -27.47 -17.31
N VAL A 66 38.26 -26.73 -16.64
CA VAL A 66 37.90 -25.66 -15.70
C VAL A 66 37.41 -24.44 -16.50
N ASN A 67 36.08 -24.30 -16.64
CA ASN A 67 35.47 -23.13 -17.28
C ASN A 67 35.91 -21.83 -16.59
N ARG A 68 36.57 -20.96 -17.36
CA ARG A 68 37.00 -19.63 -16.91
C ARG A 68 35.86 -18.64 -17.15
N ALA A 69 35.26 -18.12 -16.09
CA ALA A 69 34.13 -17.19 -16.15
C ALA A 69 34.42 -16.00 -17.10
N ARG A 70 33.46 -15.68 -17.97
CA ARG A 70 33.60 -14.64 -19.00
C ARG A 70 33.46 -13.25 -18.37
N LEU A 71 34.54 -12.47 -18.38
CA LEU A 71 34.57 -11.10 -17.85
C LEU A 71 34.59 -10.06 -18.97
N SER A 72 33.91 -8.94 -18.75
CA SER A 72 33.98 -7.76 -19.61
C SER A 72 35.26 -6.93 -19.39
N PRO A 73 35.57 -5.93 -20.24
CA PRO A 73 36.70 -5.01 -20.06
C PRO A 73 36.72 -4.21 -18.75
N ILE A 74 35.64 -4.26 -17.97
CA ILE A 74 35.51 -3.59 -16.66
C ILE A 74 35.25 -4.59 -15.51
N ASN A 75 35.65 -5.86 -15.69
CA ASN A 75 35.56 -6.95 -14.70
C ASN A 75 34.13 -7.32 -14.24
N ILE A 76 33.10 -7.03 -15.05
CA ILE A 76 31.75 -7.55 -14.83
C ILE A 76 31.63 -8.94 -15.47
N GLN A 77 31.16 -9.93 -14.72
CA GLN A 77 30.86 -11.27 -15.24
C GLN A 77 29.63 -11.23 -16.15
N MET A 78 29.82 -11.69 -17.39
CA MET A 78 28.79 -11.82 -18.41
C MET A 78 28.24 -13.25 -18.47
N LEU A 79 27.21 -13.49 -19.29
CA LEU A 79 26.66 -14.83 -19.51
C LEU A 79 27.76 -15.85 -19.86
N SER A 80 27.53 -17.11 -19.50
CA SER A 80 28.35 -18.24 -19.94
C SER A 80 28.33 -18.35 -21.48
N GLU A 81 29.44 -18.80 -22.08
CA GLU A 81 29.62 -18.84 -23.54
C GLU A 81 28.48 -19.60 -24.25
N LYS A 82 28.10 -20.78 -23.73
CA LYS A 82 26.98 -21.58 -24.25
C LYS A 82 25.63 -20.85 -24.21
N LEU A 83 25.36 -20.02 -23.20
CA LEU A 83 24.11 -19.25 -23.11
C LEU A 83 24.15 -18.04 -24.06
N HIS A 84 25.31 -17.39 -24.15
CA HIS A 84 25.52 -16.26 -25.07
C HIS A 84 25.36 -16.69 -26.54
N GLU A 85 25.96 -17.81 -26.94
CA GLU A 85 25.80 -18.37 -28.29
C GLU A 85 24.33 -18.67 -28.63
N GLN A 86 23.54 -19.14 -27.66
CA GLN A 86 22.13 -19.49 -27.86
C GLN A 86 21.20 -18.26 -27.99
N ILE A 87 21.57 -17.12 -27.39
CA ILE A 87 20.75 -15.90 -27.37
C ILE A 87 21.16 -14.90 -28.44
N PHE A 88 22.47 -14.64 -28.57
CA PHE A 88 23.03 -13.60 -29.44
C PHE A 88 23.76 -14.16 -30.67
N GLY A 89 24.03 -15.46 -30.72
CA GLY A 89 24.73 -16.12 -31.83
C GLY A 89 26.26 -16.12 -31.70
N LYS A 90 26.91 -17.06 -32.40
CA LYS A 90 28.35 -17.38 -32.25
C LYS A 90 29.32 -16.23 -32.57
N ASN A 91 28.98 -15.33 -33.47
CA ASN A 91 29.91 -14.28 -33.92
C ASN A 91 29.89 -13.03 -33.03
N SER A 92 28.88 -12.88 -32.17
CA SER A 92 28.55 -11.63 -31.47
C SER A 92 29.51 -11.33 -30.30
N ALA A 93 30.15 -12.37 -29.73
CA ALA A 93 31.16 -12.22 -28.69
C ALA A 93 32.47 -11.60 -29.22
N GLU A 94 32.91 -12.02 -30.41
CA GLU A 94 34.06 -11.42 -31.09
C GLU A 94 33.78 -9.98 -31.55
N ILE A 95 32.54 -9.70 -31.98
CA ILE A 95 32.13 -8.35 -32.39
C ILE A 95 32.08 -7.42 -31.18
N THR A 96 31.45 -7.85 -30.08
CA THR A 96 31.36 -7.03 -28.84
C THR A 96 32.74 -6.67 -28.30
N SER A 97 33.69 -7.62 -28.25
CA SER A 97 35.06 -7.38 -27.78
C SER A 97 35.92 -6.51 -28.72
N LYS A 98 35.65 -6.52 -30.04
CA LYS A 98 36.34 -5.67 -31.03
C LYS A 98 35.68 -4.30 -31.26
N SER A 99 34.43 -4.08 -30.82
CA SER A 99 33.63 -2.90 -31.18
C SER A 99 33.75 -1.69 -30.25
N VAL A 100 34.23 -1.86 -29.01
CA VAL A 100 34.30 -0.74 -28.07
C VAL A 100 35.49 0.17 -28.39
N ASN A 101 35.20 1.39 -28.86
CA ASN A 101 36.21 2.40 -29.18
C ASN A 101 37.16 2.61 -27.98
N PRO A 102 38.50 2.50 -28.16
CA PRO A 102 39.49 2.73 -27.10
C PRO A 102 39.38 4.09 -26.40
N GLU A 103 38.91 5.13 -27.10
CA GLU A 103 38.64 6.44 -26.49
C GLU A 103 37.46 6.41 -25.53
N THR A 104 36.42 5.63 -25.84
CA THR A 104 35.27 5.43 -24.96
C THR A 104 35.68 4.66 -23.71
N LEU A 105 36.49 3.60 -23.84
CA LEU A 105 37.03 2.87 -22.69
C LEU A 105 37.85 3.78 -21.75
N LYS A 106 38.70 4.66 -22.29
CA LYS A 106 39.43 5.64 -21.47
C LYS A 106 38.51 6.60 -20.71
N LYS A 107 37.41 7.06 -21.33
CA LYS A 107 36.39 7.90 -20.67
C LYS A 107 35.66 7.14 -19.56
N VAL A 108 35.32 5.87 -19.79
CA VAL A 108 34.69 4.98 -18.80
C VAL A 108 35.61 4.71 -17.62
N GLN A 109 36.88 4.40 -17.87
CA GLN A 109 37.90 4.22 -16.83
C GLN A 109 38.01 5.49 -15.97
N TYR A 110 38.23 6.66 -16.59
CA TYR A 110 38.32 7.94 -15.87
C TYR A 110 37.06 8.24 -15.04
N HIS A 111 35.87 7.95 -15.57
CA HIS A 111 34.60 8.12 -14.85
C HIS A 111 34.51 7.23 -13.62
N LEU A 112 34.80 5.92 -13.77
CA LEU A 112 34.75 4.94 -12.68
C LEU A 112 35.86 5.18 -11.63
N GLU A 113 37.05 5.62 -12.05
CA GLU A 113 38.12 6.08 -11.15
C GLU A 113 37.69 7.31 -10.35
N SER A 114 37.11 8.34 -11.00
CA SER A 114 36.66 9.57 -10.34
C SER A 114 35.60 9.35 -9.26
N HIS A 115 34.83 8.26 -9.38
CA HIS A 115 33.80 7.85 -8.42
C HIS A 115 34.26 6.76 -7.43
N GLY A 116 35.51 6.29 -7.51
CA GLY A 116 36.10 5.29 -6.62
C GLY A 116 35.51 3.88 -6.81
N LEU A 117 35.26 3.46 -8.04
CA LEU A 117 34.66 2.18 -8.42
C LEU A 117 35.58 1.28 -9.26
N TRP A 118 36.56 1.85 -9.95
CA TRP A 118 37.52 1.11 -10.77
C TRP A 118 38.36 0.10 -9.96
N ASN A 119 38.72 -1.03 -10.57
CA ASN A 119 39.56 -2.09 -9.99
C ASN A 119 39.11 -2.62 -8.60
N LYS A 120 37.81 -2.67 -8.33
CA LYS A 120 37.27 -3.38 -7.16
C LYS A 120 37.08 -4.86 -7.47
N ASP A 121 37.45 -5.72 -6.51
CA ASP A 121 37.25 -7.16 -6.62
C ASP A 121 35.76 -7.49 -6.74
N CYS A 122 35.44 -8.40 -7.66
CA CYS A 122 34.07 -8.79 -7.97
C CYS A 122 33.84 -10.26 -7.58
N PRO A 123 32.80 -10.60 -6.79
CA PRO A 123 32.49 -11.98 -6.49
C PRO A 123 32.03 -12.70 -7.77
N ILE A 124 32.74 -13.75 -8.17
CA ILE A 124 32.39 -14.58 -9.33
C ILE A 124 31.26 -15.54 -8.92
N ILE A 125 30.17 -15.51 -9.66
CA ILE A 125 28.99 -16.37 -9.51
C ILE A 125 29.23 -17.66 -10.31
N PRO A 126 28.74 -18.84 -9.89
CA PRO A 126 28.82 -20.05 -10.71
C PRO A 126 28.20 -19.87 -12.10
N ASP A 127 28.92 -20.34 -13.14
CA ASP A 127 28.41 -20.31 -14.51
C ASP A 127 27.24 -21.30 -14.67
N VAL A 128 26.12 -20.82 -15.19
CA VAL A 128 24.94 -21.63 -15.48
C VAL A 128 25.08 -22.29 -16.86
N GLN A 129 24.94 -23.61 -16.90
CA GLN A 129 24.80 -24.38 -18.14
C GLN A 129 23.35 -24.87 -18.27
N LEU A 130 22.63 -24.28 -19.23
CA LEU A 130 21.25 -24.63 -19.56
C LEU A 130 21.10 -24.65 -21.09
N GLN A 131 20.35 -25.62 -21.59
CA GLN A 131 19.90 -25.62 -22.98
C GLN A 131 18.56 -24.90 -23.05
N LEU A 132 18.53 -23.78 -23.75
CA LEU A 132 17.33 -22.95 -23.90
C LEU A 132 16.34 -23.61 -24.89
N PRO A 133 15.03 -23.35 -24.73
CA PRO A 133 14.05 -23.59 -25.77
C PRO A 133 14.49 -23.02 -27.11
N LYS A 134 14.19 -23.72 -28.21
CA LYS A 134 14.52 -23.23 -29.56
C LYS A 134 13.77 -21.92 -29.81
N LEU A 135 14.51 -20.83 -30.00
CA LEU A 135 13.94 -19.55 -30.43
C LEU A 135 13.28 -19.71 -31.81
N LEU A 136 12.17 -19.01 -32.02
CA LEU A 136 11.39 -19.08 -33.28
C LEU A 136 12.13 -18.47 -34.48
N ASP A 137 13.08 -17.58 -34.23
CA ASP A 137 13.97 -16.95 -35.21
C ASP A 137 15.39 -16.86 -34.58
N LYS A 138 16.40 -16.53 -35.39
CA LYS A 138 17.81 -16.36 -34.99
C LYS A 138 18.07 -15.10 -34.16
N ASP A 139 17.10 -14.20 -34.10
CA ASP A 139 17.17 -12.88 -33.46
C ASP A 139 16.10 -12.82 -32.36
N ILE A 140 16.51 -12.43 -31.15
CA ILE A 140 15.63 -12.32 -30.00
C ILE A 140 14.52 -11.28 -30.20
N ASP A 141 14.77 -10.21 -30.96
CA ASP A 141 13.74 -9.20 -31.29
C ASP A 141 12.64 -9.82 -32.16
N LYS A 142 13.03 -10.49 -33.24
CA LYS A 142 12.11 -11.20 -34.13
C LYS A 142 11.37 -12.31 -33.41
N HIS A 143 12.03 -13.03 -32.52
CA HIS A 143 11.38 -14.05 -31.68
C HIS A 143 10.21 -13.44 -30.87
N PHE A 144 10.44 -12.34 -30.15
CA PHE A 144 9.37 -11.67 -29.40
C PHE A 144 8.29 -11.02 -30.29
N LEU A 145 8.67 -10.53 -31.48
CA LEU A 145 7.74 -10.03 -32.49
C LEU A 145 6.79 -11.14 -32.97
N GLU A 146 7.31 -12.31 -33.34
CA GLU A 146 6.51 -13.46 -33.77
C GLU A 146 5.71 -14.09 -32.63
N LEU A 147 6.23 -14.14 -31.40
CA LEU A 147 5.44 -14.53 -30.23
C LEU A 147 4.22 -13.61 -30.02
N GLY A 148 4.45 -12.30 -30.08
CA GLY A 148 3.37 -11.32 -29.97
C GLY A 148 2.33 -11.47 -31.08
N LYS A 149 2.75 -11.72 -32.33
CA LYS A 149 1.84 -12.02 -33.45
C LYS A 149 1.04 -13.30 -33.19
N LYS A 150 1.70 -14.45 -32.97
CA LYS A 150 1.07 -15.77 -32.77
C LYS A 150 0.02 -15.74 -31.66
N GLN A 151 0.26 -14.99 -30.58
CA GLN A 151 -0.68 -14.87 -29.45
C GLN A 151 -1.84 -13.87 -29.66
N THR A 152 -1.77 -12.97 -30.65
CA THR A 152 -2.78 -11.90 -30.87
C THR A 152 -3.48 -11.96 -32.23
N GLU A 153 -2.98 -12.72 -33.19
CA GLU A 153 -3.48 -12.72 -34.58
C GLU A 153 -4.96 -13.08 -34.69
N SER A 154 -5.43 -14.11 -33.97
CA SER A 154 -6.84 -14.51 -33.98
C SER A 154 -7.75 -13.42 -33.41
N TYR A 155 -7.43 -12.90 -32.22
CA TYR A 155 -8.17 -11.79 -31.60
C TYR A 155 -8.11 -10.51 -32.44
N ARG A 156 -7.00 -10.24 -33.13
CA ARG A 156 -6.87 -9.10 -34.04
C ARG A 156 -7.82 -9.22 -35.23
N LYS A 157 -7.90 -10.40 -35.87
CA LYS A 157 -8.86 -10.66 -36.95
C LYS A 157 -10.31 -10.49 -36.48
N LEU A 158 -10.63 -10.91 -35.25
CA LEU A 158 -11.95 -10.68 -34.64
C LEU A 158 -12.24 -9.18 -34.41
N ALA A 159 -11.24 -8.41 -33.95
CA ALA A 159 -11.35 -6.96 -33.76
C ALA A 159 -11.54 -6.22 -35.11
N GLU A 160 -10.79 -6.60 -36.14
CA GLU A 160 -10.91 -6.03 -37.49
C GLU A 160 -12.29 -6.37 -38.11
N MET A 161 -12.78 -7.61 -37.94
CA MET A 161 -14.12 -8.03 -38.40
C MET A 161 -15.27 -7.19 -37.84
N ILE A 162 -15.24 -6.81 -36.55
CA ILE A 162 -16.30 -5.97 -35.94
C ILE A 162 -16.16 -4.47 -36.31
N ILE A 163 -14.97 -4.04 -36.72
CA ILE A 163 -14.72 -2.67 -37.23
C ILE A 163 -15.21 -2.53 -38.68
N GLU A 164 -14.95 -3.51 -39.54
CA GLU A 164 -15.36 -3.50 -40.95
C GLU A 164 -16.87 -3.73 -41.14
N SER A 165 -17.48 -4.55 -40.29
CA SER A 165 -18.90 -4.88 -40.40
C SER A 165 -19.83 -3.69 -40.10
N LYS A 166 -20.93 -3.63 -40.85
CA LYS A 166 -22.02 -2.66 -40.64
C LYS A 166 -22.83 -3.08 -39.42
N MET A 167 -23.06 -2.15 -38.50
CA MET A 167 -23.81 -2.41 -37.28
C MET A 167 -25.24 -2.88 -37.60
N PRO A 168 -25.72 -3.99 -37.01
CA PRO A 168 -27.08 -4.46 -37.22
C PRO A 168 -28.11 -3.46 -36.68
N LYS A 169 -29.30 -3.45 -37.29
CA LYS A 169 -30.39 -2.55 -36.89
C LYS A 169 -30.82 -2.86 -35.44
N CYS A 170 -30.73 -1.85 -34.57
CA CYS A 170 -31.17 -1.97 -33.18
C CYS A 170 -32.67 -2.31 -33.11
N PRO A 171 -33.10 -3.26 -32.26
CA PRO A 171 -34.52 -3.56 -32.07
C PRO A 171 -35.26 -2.34 -31.50
N SER A 172 -36.51 -2.15 -31.93
CA SER A 172 -37.37 -1.03 -31.50
C SER A 172 -38.09 -1.28 -30.17
N LYS A 173 -38.28 -2.56 -29.81
CA LYS A 173 -38.88 -3.04 -28.57
C LYS A 173 -38.07 -4.25 -28.08
N TRP A 174 -37.68 -4.22 -26.82
CA TRP A 174 -36.92 -5.29 -26.18
C TRP A 174 -37.87 -6.29 -25.51
N VAL A 175 -37.51 -7.56 -25.49
CA VAL A 175 -38.26 -8.61 -24.77
C VAL A 175 -37.68 -8.75 -23.37
N MET A 176 -38.55 -8.67 -22.37
CA MET A 176 -38.19 -8.93 -20.97
C MET A 176 -38.33 -10.44 -20.72
N SER A 177 -37.24 -11.18 -20.95
CA SER A 177 -37.12 -12.62 -20.74
C SER A 177 -35.85 -12.89 -19.96
N ALA A 178 -35.89 -13.87 -19.05
CA ALA A 178 -34.69 -14.37 -18.39
C ALA A 178 -33.70 -15.00 -19.39
N GLY A 179 -32.41 -14.92 -19.08
CA GLY A 179 -31.34 -15.44 -19.94
C GLY A 179 -31.10 -14.56 -21.17
N TRP A 180 -30.37 -15.11 -22.15
CA TRP A 180 -30.05 -14.39 -23.39
C TRP A 180 -31.20 -14.47 -24.40
N THR A 181 -31.51 -13.32 -25.01
CA THR A 181 -32.42 -13.20 -26.15
C THR A 181 -31.68 -12.60 -27.33
N LYS A 182 -31.64 -13.33 -28.45
CA LYS A 182 -31.11 -12.92 -29.76
C LYS A 182 -32.20 -12.18 -30.55
N TYR A 183 -31.84 -11.07 -31.17
CA TYR A 183 -32.70 -10.31 -32.07
C TYR A 183 -32.12 -10.38 -33.49
N ASP A 184 -32.86 -11.04 -34.37
CA ASP A 184 -32.56 -11.13 -35.80
C ASP A 184 -32.67 -9.75 -36.45
N SER A 185 -31.61 -9.31 -37.13
CA SER A 185 -31.53 -7.98 -37.75
C SER A 185 -32.29 -7.85 -39.07
N TYR A 186 -32.67 -8.98 -39.70
CA TYR A 186 -33.45 -9.05 -40.92
C TYR A 186 -34.94 -9.29 -40.63
N THR A 187 -35.25 -10.24 -39.75
CA THR A 187 -36.65 -10.61 -39.44
C THR A 187 -37.23 -9.84 -38.24
N GLY A 188 -36.40 -9.22 -37.41
CA GLY A 188 -36.81 -8.58 -36.15
C GLY A 188 -37.28 -9.55 -35.07
N LYS A 189 -37.18 -10.87 -35.30
CA LYS A 189 -37.67 -11.90 -34.39
C LYS A 189 -36.73 -12.03 -33.19
N ALA A 190 -37.32 -12.05 -31.99
CA ALA A 190 -36.64 -12.40 -30.76
C ALA A 190 -36.65 -13.92 -30.55
N VAL A 191 -35.49 -14.50 -30.24
CA VAL A 191 -35.30 -15.94 -30.01
C VAL A 191 -34.44 -16.14 -28.75
N PRO A 192 -34.84 -16.98 -27.77
CA PRO A 192 -33.99 -17.30 -26.63
C PRO A 192 -32.79 -18.13 -27.07
N VAL A 193 -31.62 -17.87 -26.49
CA VAL A 193 -30.37 -18.60 -26.73
C VAL A 193 -29.63 -18.79 -25.41
N ASP A 194 -28.71 -19.75 -25.34
CA ASP A 194 -27.93 -19.99 -24.11
C ASP A 194 -26.85 -18.91 -23.89
N PHE A 195 -26.18 -18.49 -24.97
CA PHE A 195 -25.14 -17.47 -25.00
C PHE A 195 -24.96 -16.91 -26.43
N PRO A 196 -24.23 -15.80 -26.65
CA PRO A 196 -24.00 -15.25 -27.99
C PRO A 196 -23.24 -16.22 -28.92
N GLU A 197 -23.82 -16.47 -30.09
CA GLU A 197 -23.30 -17.46 -31.06
C GLU A 197 -21.96 -17.02 -31.69
N GLU A 198 -21.81 -15.74 -32.03
CA GLU A 198 -20.60 -15.25 -32.69
C GLU A 198 -19.40 -15.09 -31.73
N ASP A 199 -18.18 -15.22 -32.27
CA ASP A 199 -16.94 -15.19 -31.49
C ASP A 199 -16.44 -13.76 -31.15
N VAL A 200 -17.15 -12.71 -31.56
CA VAL A 200 -16.87 -11.31 -31.17
C VAL A 200 -18.13 -10.52 -30.87
N CYS A 201 -18.11 -9.78 -29.77
CA CYS A 201 -19.18 -8.86 -29.39
C CYS A 201 -18.65 -7.57 -28.72
N VAL A 202 -19.44 -6.50 -28.79
CA VAL A 202 -19.36 -5.39 -27.83
C VAL A 202 -20.40 -5.65 -26.76
N PHE A 203 -20.04 -5.48 -25.48
CA PHE A 203 -20.80 -5.93 -24.32
C PHE A 203 -20.74 -4.89 -23.19
N ASP A 204 -21.85 -4.76 -22.45
CA ASP A 204 -22.04 -3.82 -21.34
C ASP A 204 -23.05 -4.41 -20.33
N ILE A 205 -22.83 -4.19 -19.03
CA ILE A 205 -23.64 -4.74 -17.92
C ILE A 205 -24.05 -3.62 -16.97
N GLU A 206 -25.33 -3.61 -16.58
CA GLU A 206 -25.85 -2.77 -15.50
C GLU A 206 -26.35 -3.59 -14.31
N LEU A 207 -26.21 -3.02 -13.10
CA LEU A 207 -26.64 -3.62 -11.84
C LEU A 207 -27.32 -2.61 -10.92
N VAL A 208 -28.30 -3.08 -10.14
CA VAL A 208 -28.93 -2.27 -9.08
C VAL A 208 -28.04 -2.31 -7.84
N VAL A 209 -27.39 -1.19 -7.51
CA VAL A 209 -26.38 -1.12 -6.43
C VAL A 209 -26.95 -1.46 -5.06
N GLN A 210 -28.24 -1.18 -4.82
CA GLN A 210 -28.92 -1.50 -3.55
C GLN A 210 -29.13 -3.01 -3.34
N GLU A 211 -29.19 -3.79 -4.42
CA GLU A 211 -29.43 -5.24 -4.41
C GLU A 211 -28.12 -6.04 -4.31
N GLY A 212 -26.97 -5.35 -4.28
CA GLY A 212 -25.64 -5.94 -4.11
C GLY A 212 -24.90 -6.22 -5.41
N HIS A 213 -24.29 -7.40 -5.50
CA HIS A 213 -23.36 -7.77 -6.57
C HIS A 213 -23.96 -8.77 -7.57
N TYR A 214 -25.20 -8.51 -8.00
CA TYR A 214 -25.90 -9.36 -8.96
C TYR A 214 -26.08 -8.65 -10.30
N PRO A 215 -25.65 -9.25 -11.44
CA PRO A 215 -25.90 -8.66 -12.75
C PRO A 215 -27.41 -8.60 -12.96
N THR A 216 -27.91 -7.45 -13.39
CA THR A 216 -29.36 -7.20 -13.51
C THR A 216 -29.79 -7.31 -14.96
N MET A 217 -29.13 -6.55 -15.84
CA MET A 217 -29.38 -6.50 -17.27
C MET A 217 -28.03 -6.36 -17.99
N ALA A 218 -27.93 -6.93 -19.20
CA ALA A 218 -26.78 -6.69 -20.07
C ALA A 218 -27.21 -6.61 -21.54
N THR A 219 -26.44 -5.89 -22.32
CA THR A 219 -26.67 -5.74 -23.76
C THR A 219 -25.41 -6.11 -24.53
N ALA A 220 -25.56 -6.83 -25.64
CA ALA A 220 -24.46 -7.08 -26.55
C ALA A 220 -24.85 -6.85 -28.01
N VAL A 221 -23.86 -6.49 -28.83
CA VAL A 221 -23.99 -6.41 -30.29
C VAL A 221 -22.85 -7.17 -30.95
N THR A 222 -23.18 -7.98 -31.95
CA THR A 222 -22.23 -8.73 -32.78
C THR A 222 -22.27 -8.19 -34.21
N PRO A 223 -21.37 -8.62 -35.12
CA PRO A 223 -21.42 -8.24 -36.54
C PRO A 223 -22.75 -8.54 -37.25
N LYS A 224 -23.61 -9.39 -36.68
CA LYS A 224 -24.86 -9.88 -37.30
C LYS A 224 -26.12 -9.54 -36.51
N HIS A 225 -26.07 -9.59 -35.18
CA HIS A 225 -27.26 -9.61 -34.33
C HIS A 225 -27.12 -8.69 -33.10
N TRP A 226 -28.26 -8.32 -32.53
CA TRP A 226 -28.35 -7.72 -31.20
C TRP A 226 -28.73 -8.79 -30.18
N TYR A 227 -28.29 -8.62 -28.94
CA TYR A 227 -28.58 -9.51 -27.83
C TYR A 227 -28.93 -8.71 -26.57
N SER A 228 -29.89 -9.20 -25.79
CA SER A 228 -30.16 -8.73 -24.43
C SER A 228 -30.13 -9.89 -23.46
N TRP A 229 -29.56 -9.69 -22.28
CA TRP A 229 -29.65 -10.63 -21.16
C TRP A 229 -30.40 -9.97 -20.00
N CYS A 230 -31.32 -10.70 -19.38
CA CYS A 230 -31.96 -10.27 -18.13
C CYS A 230 -31.80 -11.35 -17.06
N SER A 231 -31.55 -10.91 -15.83
CA SER A 231 -31.48 -11.80 -14.68
C SER A 231 -32.86 -12.39 -14.34
N ASN A 232 -32.88 -13.63 -13.84
CA ASN A 232 -34.07 -14.23 -13.22
C ASN A 232 -34.68 -13.33 -12.13
N ARG A 233 -33.85 -12.53 -11.44
CA ARG A 233 -34.25 -11.60 -10.38
C ARG A 233 -35.07 -10.39 -10.91
N VAL A 234 -34.89 -10.03 -12.18
CA VAL A 234 -35.74 -9.03 -12.86
C VAL A 234 -37.12 -9.60 -13.18
N MET A 235 -37.26 -10.92 -13.31
CA MET A 235 -38.54 -11.57 -13.61
C MET A 235 -39.34 -11.96 -12.35
N GLU A 236 -38.66 -12.32 -11.26
CA GLU A 236 -39.31 -12.84 -10.04
C GLU A 236 -39.14 -11.92 -8.82
N ASP A 237 -40.22 -11.67 -8.06
CA ASP A 237 -40.19 -11.00 -6.75
C ASP A 237 -39.69 -11.90 -5.61
N LYS A 238 -38.68 -12.73 -5.87
CA LYS A 238 -38.08 -13.59 -4.85
C LYS A 238 -37.04 -12.81 -4.05
N ASN A 239 -37.47 -12.31 -2.89
CA ASN A 239 -36.61 -11.87 -1.78
C ASN A 239 -35.72 -13.02 -1.28
N LYS A 240 -34.68 -13.40 -2.05
CA LYS A 240 -33.62 -14.27 -1.56
C LYS A 240 -32.56 -13.41 -0.87
N LEU A 241 -32.56 -13.48 0.47
CA LEU A 241 -31.47 -13.07 1.37
C LEU A 241 -30.18 -13.92 1.17
N ALA A 242 -29.90 -14.34 -0.07
CA ALA A 242 -28.72 -15.13 -0.39
C ALA A 242 -27.49 -14.24 -0.25
N THR A 243 -26.70 -14.45 0.80
CA THR A 243 -25.46 -13.70 1.08
C THR A 243 -24.30 -14.08 0.15
N GLN A 244 -24.52 -15.03 -0.76
CA GLN A 244 -23.47 -15.70 -1.53
C GLN A 244 -23.88 -15.82 -3.00
N ILE A 245 -22.87 -15.77 -3.88
CA ILE A 245 -23.01 -15.74 -5.33
C ILE A 245 -22.44 -17.05 -5.89
N TRP A 246 -23.15 -17.64 -6.84
CA TRP A 246 -22.79 -18.88 -7.52
C TRP A 246 -22.67 -18.65 -9.05
N PRO A 247 -22.07 -19.58 -9.82
CA PRO A 247 -21.93 -19.42 -11.26
C PRO A 247 -23.28 -19.25 -11.99
N GLU A 248 -24.37 -19.80 -11.44
CA GLU A 248 -25.73 -19.67 -12.00
C GLU A 248 -26.36 -18.26 -11.84
N ASP A 249 -25.83 -17.41 -10.97
CA ASP A 249 -26.25 -16.01 -10.84
C ASP A 249 -25.56 -15.10 -11.87
N LEU A 250 -24.54 -15.60 -12.59
CA LEU A 250 -23.71 -14.83 -13.51
C LEU A 250 -24.15 -14.96 -14.99
N ILE A 251 -23.54 -14.14 -15.85
CA ILE A 251 -23.83 -14.11 -17.29
C ILE A 251 -22.92 -15.13 -18.00
N PRO A 252 -23.47 -16.13 -18.72
CA PRO A 252 -22.69 -17.02 -19.57
C PRO A 252 -22.32 -16.34 -20.90
N LEU A 253 -21.13 -16.63 -21.44
CA LEU A 253 -20.68 -16.17 -22.77
C LEU A 253 -20.10 -17.30 -23.65
N GLU A 254 -19.84 -18.47 -23.07
CA GLU A 254 -19.20 -19.62 -23.73
C GLU A 254 -19.86 -20.97 -23.38
N THR A 255 -20.57 -21.09 -22.24
CA THR A 255 -21.31 -22.31 -21.83
C THR A 255 -22.80 -22.05 -21.63
N SER A 256 -23.64 -23.09 -21.52
CA SER A 256 -25.04 -22.91 -21.12
C SER A 256 -25.17 -22.65 -19.60
N MET A 257 -26.33 -22.16 -19.15
CA MET A 257 -26.55 -21.89 -17.72
C MET A 257 -26.38 -23.16 -16.86
N ASP A 258 -26.93 -24.29 -17.31
CA ASP A 258 -26.91 -25.56 -16.59
C ASP A 258 -25.59 -26.36 -16.76
N GLN A 259 -24.70 -25.93 -17.66
CA GLN A 259 -23.41 -26.60 -17.82
C GLN A 259 -22.46 -26.22 -16.67
N HIS A 260 -22.03 -27.23 -15.90
CA HIS A 260 -21.00 -27.12 -14.88
C HIS A 260 -19.63 -27.54 -15.42
N GLY A 261 -18.59 -26.87 -14.91
CA GLY A 261 -17.19 -27.15 -15.24
C GLY A 261 -16.71 -26.72 -16.65
N PRO A 262 -15.38 -26.65 -16.84
CA PRO A 262 -14.75 -26.28 -18.11
C PRO A 262 -14.71 -27.45 -19.12
N ASP A 263 -15.08 -27.21 -20.38
CA ASP A 263 -14.83 -28.14 -21.49
C ASP A 263 -13.70 -27.60 -22.39
N LYS A 264 -12.46 -28.03 -22.13
CA LYS A 264 -11.27 -27.62 -22.90
C LYS A 264 -11.40 -27.90 -24.40
N SER A 265 -12.17 -28.91 -24.81
CA SER A 265 -12.35 -29.27 -26.22
C SER A 265 -13.19 -28.24 -26.99
N ARG A 266 -14.03 -27.47 -26.28
CA ARG A 266 -14.93 -26.47 -26.85
C ARG A 266 -14.41 -25.04 -26.79
N TRP A 267 -13.35 -24.75 -26.02
CA TRP A 267 -12.79 -23.39 -25.93
C TRP A 267 -12.23 -22.89 -27.28
N ARG A 268 -12.86 -21.83 -27.79
CA ARG A 268 -12.51 -21.12 -29.03
C ARG A 268 -11.98 -19.73 -28.70
N ASP A 269 -11.21 -19.17 -29.61
CA ASP A 269 -10.73 -17.79 -29.47
C ASP A 269 -11.93 -16.84 -29.62
N ARG A 270 -12.29 -16.18 -28.52
CA ARG A 270 -13.41 -15.25 -28.44
C ARG A 270 -12.96 -13.89 -27.92
N LEU A 271 -13.59 -12.83 -28.40
CA LEU A 271 -13.24 -11.46 -28.08
C LEU A 271 -14.45 -10.65 -27.61
N VAL A 272 -14.37 -10.13 -26.38
CA VAL A 272 -15.34 -9.18 -25.84
C VAL A 272 -14.71 -7.79 -25.79
N ILE A 273 -15.40 -6.79 -26.34
CA ILE A 273 -15.02 -5.38 -26.28
C ILE A 273 -16.02 -4.65 -25.40
N GLY A 274 -15.55 -3.71 -24.57
CA GLY A 274 -16.43 -2.90 -23.73
C GLY A 274 -15.74 -1.64 -23.21
N HIS A 275 -16.30 -1.02 -22.17
CA HIS A 275 -15.74 0.17 -21.55
C HIS A 275 -15.66 -0.01 -20.03
N ASN A 276 -14.46 0.06 -19.47
CA ASN A 276 -14.16 -0.36 -18.09
C ASN A 276 -14.39 -1.88 -17.87
N VAL A 277 -13.98 -2.69 -18.85
CA VAL A 277 -14.29 -4.13 -18.96
C VAL A 277 -13.83 -4.98 -17.78
N GLY A 278 -12.89 -4.51 -16.96
CA GLY A 278 -12.56 -5.16 -15.69
C GLY A 278 -13.78 -5.32 -14.77
N PHE A 279 -14.76 -4.41 -14.84
CA PHE A 279 -16.05 -4.53 -14.15
C PHE A 279 -16.94 -5.58 -14.81
N ASP A 280 -17.18 -5.48 -16.12
CA ASP A 280 -18.09 -6.38 -16.86
C ASP A 280 -17.62 -7.83 -16.79
N ARG A 281 -16.31 -8.05 -16.99
CA ARG A 281 -15.63 -9.35 -16.86
C ARG A 281 -15.93 -10.01 -15.51
N SER A 282 -16.05 -9.23 -14.43
CA SER A 282 -16.33 -9.81 -13.11
C SER A 282 -17.70 -10.49 -13.04
N PHE A 283 -18.65 -10.21 -13.94
CA PHE A 283 -19.96 -10.85 -13.95
C PHE A 283 -20.10 -11.98 -14.99
N VAL A 284 -19.00 -12.37 -15.64
CA VAL A 284 -18.98 -13.47 -16.63
C VAL A 284 -18.69 -14.80 -15.95
N LYS A 285 -19.57 -15.79 -16.13
CA LYS A 285 -19.57 -17.11 -15.47
C LYS A 285 -18.21 -17.82 -15.62
N GLU A 286 -17.73 -17.96 -16.84
CA GLU A 286 -16.60 -18.81 -17.20
C GLU A 286 -15.25 -18.27 -16.72
N GLN A 287 -15.19 -17.01 -16.28
CA GLN A 287 -13.96 -16.38 -15.78
C GLN A 287 -13.55 -16.89 -14.39
N TYR A 288 -14.49 -17.51 -13.66
CA TYR A 288 -14.30 -18.05 -12.31
C TYR A 288 -13.83 -19.51 -12.25
N TYR A 289 -13.93 -20.27 -13.36
CA TYR A 289 -13.29 -21.58 -13.42
C TYR A 289 -11.78 -21.47 -13.22
N ILE A 290 -11.16 -22.47 -12.58
CA ILE A 290 -9.70 -22.49 -12.35
C ILE A 290 -8.97 -22.56 -13.69
N GLU A 291 -9.41 -23.48 -14.54
CA GLU A 291 -8.86 -23.66 -15.89
C GLU A 291 -9.19 -22.45 -16.78
N LYS A 292 -8.20 -22.01 -17.57
CA LYS A 292 -8.25 -20.75 -18.30
C LYS A 292 -9.03 -20.88 -19.61
N SER A 293 -10.10 -20.10 -19.80
CA SER A 293 -10.80 -20.03 -21.10
C SER A 293 -10.01 -19.20 -22.14
N LYS A 294 -10.36 -19.36 -23.42
CA LYS A 294 -9.72 -18.63 -24.53
C LYS A 294 -10.36 -17.27 -24.81
N LEU A 295 -11.42 -16.90 -24.08
CA LEU A 295 -12.02 -15.57 -24.09
C LEU A 295 -11.00 -14.50 -23.68
N ARG A 296 -10.93 -13.41 -24.44
CA ARG A 296 -10.15 -12.21 -24.09
C ARG A 296 -11.01 -10.97 -24.14
N PHE A 297 -10.59 -9.97 -23.37
CA PHE A 297 -11.32 -8.73 -23.15
C PHE A 297 -10.48 -7.54 -23.64
N LEU A 298 -11.09 -6.64 -24.41
CA LEU A 298 -10.49 -5.38 -24.84
C LEU A 298 -11.26 -4.20 -24.28
N ASP A 299 -10.57 -3.41 -23.44
CA ASP A 299 -11.14 -2.28 -22.74
C ASP A 299 -10.86 -0.96 -23.47
N THR A 300 -11.92 -0.34 -24.01
CA THR A 300 -11.82 0.99 -24.66
C THR A 300 -11.34 2.08 -23.70
N MET A 301 -11.57 1.96 -22.38
CA MET A 301 -11.04 2.88 -21.39
C MET A 301 -9.50 2.79 -21.31
N SER A 302 -8.95 1.58 -21.22
CA SER A 302 -7.50 1.33 -21.26
C SER A 302 -6.86 1.81 -22.58
N LEU A 303 -7.48 1.53 -23.73
CA LEU A 303 -7.01 2.05 -25.03
C LEU A 303 -6.99 3.59 -25.05
N HIS A 304 -8.06 4.22 -24.56
CA HIS A 304 -8.16 5.68 -24.45
C HIS A 304 -7.07 6.27 -23.54
N ILE A 305 -6.81 5.67 -22.38
CA ILE A 305 -5.80 6.16 -21.42
C ILE A 305 -4.38 6.06 -22.03
N GLY A 306 -4.09 4.99 -22.78
CA GLY A 306 -2.82 4.85 -23.49
C GLY A 306 -2.60 5.94 -24.55
N VAL A 307 -3.64 6.28 -25.33
CA VAL A 307 -3.53 7.23 -26.46
C VAL A 307 -3.70 8.70 -26.04
N CYS A 308 -4.66 9.00 -25.16
CA CYS A 308 -5.13 10.35 -24.82
C CYS A 308 -5.23 10.61 -23.30
N GLY A 309 -4.70 9.72 -22.45
CA GLY A 309 -4.81 9.84 -20.99
C GLY A 309 -4.09 11.07 -20.42
N GLN A 310 -4.65 11.61 -19.34
CA GLN A 310 -4.12 12.78 -18.61
C GLN A 310 -3.37 12.38 -17.34
N THR A 311 -2.30 13.10 -16.98
CA THR A 311 -1.65 12.97 -15.66
C THR A 311 -2.59 13.39 -14.52
N SER A 312 -2.29 12.95 -13.29
CA SER A 312 -3.02 13.38 -12.09
C SER A 312 -3.07 14.91 -11.91
N PHE A 313 -2.02 15.63 -12.31
CA PHE A 313 -1.99 17.09 -12.23
C PHE A 313 -2.75 17.75 -13.40
N GLN A 314 -2.61 17.25 -14.63
CA GLN A 314 -3.44 17.70 -15.76
C GLN A 314 -4.93 17.52 -15.50
N ARG A 315 -5.35 16.41 -14.88
CA ARG A 315 -6.75 16.20 -14.45
C ARG A 315 -7.23 17.27 -13.49
N ILE A 316 -6.40 17.70 -12.54
CA ILE A 316 -6.71 18.81 -11.62
C ILE A 316 -6.84 20.13 -12.40
N LEU A 317 -5.93 20.41 -13.34
CA LEU A 317 -5.97 21.61 -14.19
C LEU A 317 -7.22 21.62 -15.10
N TYR A 318 -7.60 20.48 -15.69
CA TYR A 318 -8.77 20.31 -16.54
C TYR A 318 -10.09 20.49 -15.75
N GLN A 319 -10.18 19.92 -14.55
CA GLN A 319 -11.30 20.13 -13.65
C GLN A 319 -11.38 21.59 -13.16
N ALA A 320 -10.24 22.20 -12.86
CA ALA A 320 -10.13 23.60 -12.47
C ALA A 320 -10.61 24.55 -13.57
N SER A 321 -10.30 24.29 -14.85
CA SER A 321 -10.80 25.12 -15.95
C SER A 321 -12.31 24.97 -16.17
N LYS A 322 -12.90 23.79 -15.93
CA LYS A 322 -14.35 23.59 -16.09
C LYS A 322 -15.21 24.09 -14.91
N LYS A 323 -14.69 24.06 -13.68
CA LYS A 323 -15.48 24.36 -12.46
C LYS A 323 -14.95 25.53 -11.61
N GLY A 324 -13.83 26.13 -12.00
CA GLY A 324 -13.05 27.02 -11.14
C GLY A 324 -12.35 26.25 -10.01
N THR A 325 -11.23 26.77 -9.49
CA THR A 325 -10.64 26.25 -8.25
C THR A 325 -9.78 27.27 -7.51
N ASN A 326 -9.74 27.13 -6.18
CA ASN A 326 -8.89 27.92 -5.29
C ASN A 326 -7.66 27.15 -4.79
N ARG A 327 -7.35 25.97 -5.36
CA ARG A 327 -6.17 25.19 -4.98
C ARG A 327 -4.87 25.93 -5.29
N LYS A 328 -3.92 25.88 -4.35
CA LYS A 328 -2.62 26.56 -4.42
C LYS A 328 -1.72 26.04 -5.56
N ASP A 329 -1.72 24.73 -5.81
CA ASP A 329 -0.95 24.09 -6.88
C ASP A 329 -1.32 24.61 -8.27
N VAL A 330 -2.61 24.80 -8.54
CA VAL A 330 -3.11 25.41 -9.79
C VAL A 330 -2.71 26.88 -9.89
N ARG A 331 -2.83 27.65 -8.79
CA ARG A 331 -2.42 29.07 -8.77
C ARG A 331 -0.91 29.25 -9.00
N GLU A 332 -0.08 28.42 -8.37
CA GLU A 332 1.38 28.45 -8.56
C GLU A 332 1.78 28.11 -10.00
N TYR A 333 1.10 27.15 -10.64
CA TYR A 333 1.31 26.82 -12.05
C TYR A 333 0.92 27.97 -12.99
N LEU A 334 -0.27 28.58 -12.79
CA LEU A 334 -0.73 29.71 -13.60
C LEU A 334 0.17 30.96 -13.44
N ALA A 335 0.59 31.27 -12.21
CA ALA A 335 1.55 32.34 -11.96
C ALA A 335 2.93 32.05 -12.60
N GLY A 336 3.35 30.77 -12.60
CA GLY A 336 4.56 30.31 -13.28
C GLY A 336 4.51 30.45 -14.80
N LYS A 337 3.34 30.23 -15.44
CA LYS A 337 3.14 30.55 -16.87
C LYS A 337 3.28 32.05 -17.12
N GLN A 338 2.61 32.89 -16.33
CA GLN A 338 2.66 34.35 -16.47
C GLN A 338 4.09 34.91 -16.39
N GLN A 339 4.93 34.39 -15.49
CA GLN A 339 6.33 34.84 -15.37
C GLN A 339 7.24 34.45 -16.54
N LYS A 340 6.88 33.42 -17.32
CA LYS A 340 7.72 32.93 -18.42
C LYS A 340 7.50 33.63 -19.76
N HIS A 341 6.47 34.47 -19.90
CA HIS A 341 6.05 35.04 -21.19
C HIS A 341 5.77 34.01 -22.32
N VAL A 342 5.59 32.73 -21.97
CA VAL A 342 5.29 31.66 -22.92
C VAL A 342 3.77 31.60 -23.11
N GLN A 343 3.29 32.03 -24.28
CA GLN A 343 1.99 31.59 -24.80
C GLN A 343 2.11 30.11 -25.22
N SER A 344 2.04 29.20 -24.26
CA SER A 344 1.63 27.83 -24.56
C SER A 344 0.12 27.78 -24.48
N ASP A 345 -0.51 27.80 -25.66
CA ASP A 345 -1.90 27.43 -25.81
C ASP A 345 -2.12 26.08 -25.11
N ASP A 346 -3.19 25.95 -24.32
CA ASP A 346 -3.48 24.71 -23.61
C ASP A 346 -4.08 23.64 -24.56
N THR A 347 -3.50 23.46 -25.74
CA THR A 347 -3.94 22.53 -26.81
C THR A 347 -4.05 21.08 -26.31
N TRP A 348 -3.21 20.69 -25.34
CA TRP A 348 -3.33 19.41 -24.64
C TRP A 348 -4.74 19.15 -24.04
N LYS A 349 -5.53 20.18 -23.73
CA LYS A 349 -6.92 20.06 -23.23
C LYS A 349 -7.92 19.69 -24.33
N GLU A 350 -7.59 19.93 -25.59
CA GLU A 350 -8.45 19.62 -26.75
C GLU A 350 -8.27 18.17 -27.18
N VAL A 351 -7.03 17.66 -27.11
CA VAL A 351 -6.67 16.27 -27.48
C VAL A 351 -6.91 15.24 -26.36
N SER A 352 -7.39 15.65 -25.18
CA SER A 352 -7.51 14.78 -24.00
C SER A 352 -8.73 15.07 -23.13
N THR A 353 -9.20 14.06 -22.39
CA THR A 353 -10.43 14.16 -21.60
C THR A 353 -10.39 13.23 -20.37
N MET A 354 -11.50 13.19 -19.62
CA MET A 354 -11.69 12.27 -18.49
C MET A 354 -12.15 10.89 -18.98
N ASN A 355 -11.73 9.84 -18.28
CA ASN A 355 -11.83 8.45 -18.75
C ASN A 355 -13.25 7.84 -18.86
N ASN A 356 -14.33 8.59 -18.61
CA ASN A 356 -15.69 8.02 -18.65
C ASN A 356 -16.24 7.97 -20.09
N LEU A 357 -17.03 6.95 -20.41
CA LEU A 357 -17.56 6.70 -21.75
C LEU A 357 -18.14 7.94 -22.43
N ASN A 358 -18.97 8.70 -21.72
CA ASN A 358 -19.58 9.93 -22.24
C ASN A 358 -18.54 10.97 -22.69
N ASP A 359 -17.52 11.22 -21.87
CA ASP A 359 -16.47 12.20 -22.17
C ASP A 359 -15.50 11.69 -23.27
N VAL A 360 -15.24 10.37 -23.32
CA VAL A 360 -14.45 9.72 -24.39
C VAL A 360 -15.19 9.72 -25.72
N TYR A 361 -16.50 9.45 -25.73
CA TYR A 361 -17.37 9.45 -26.92
C TYR A 361 -17.55 10.86 -27.51
N GLN A 362 -17.63 11.88 -26.66
CA GLN A 362 -17.59 13.28 -27.12
C GLN A 362 -16.25 13.60 -27.80
N LEU A 363 -15.11 13.22 -27.21
CA LEU A 363 -13.77 13.50 -27.76
C LEU A 363 -13.49 12.78 -29.08
N HIS A 364 -13.77 11.47 -29.17
CA HIS A 364 -13.37 10.64 -30.32
C HIS A 364 -14.40 10.56 -31.43
N CYS A 365 -15.67 10.88 -31.15
CA CYS A 365 -16.75 10.72 -32.13
C CYS A 365 -17.62 11.98 -32.32
N ASN A 366 -17.28 13.11 -31.68
CA ASN A 366 -18.12 14.32 -31.61
C ASN A 366 -19.59 14.00 -31.23
N GLY A 367 -19.76 12.98 -30.37
CA GLY A 367 -21.06 12.44 -30.01
C GLY A 367 -21.87 13.43 -29.17
N LYS A 368 -23.21 13.38 -29.30
CA LYS A 368 -24.09 14.05 -28.34
C LYS A 368 -23.90 13.45 -26.94
N PRO A 369 -23.99 14.25 -25.86
CA PRO A 369 -23.89 13.74 -24.49
C PRO A 369 -24.90 12.62 -24.22
N LEU A 370 -24.44 11.57 -23.55
CA LEU A 370 -25.26 10.45 -23.09
C LEU A 370 -26.14 10.90 -21.92
N GLN A 371 -27.36 10.37 -21.84
CA GLN A 371 -28.38 10.78 -20.85
C GLN A 371 -28.01 10.26 -19.46
N LYS A 372 -27.80 11.16 -18.49
CA LYS A 372 -27.34 10.78 -17.15
C LYS A 372 -28.47 10.38 -16.19
N ASP A 373 -29.67 10.89 -16.40
CA ASP A 373 -30.77 10.77 -15.43
C ASP A 373 -31.38 9.36 -15.38
N THR A 374 -31.34 8.63 -16.50
CA THR A 374 -31.79 7.23 -16.58
C THR A 374 -30.88 6.28 -15.81
N ARG A 375 -29.56 6.58 -15.73
CA ARG A 375 -28.58 5.78 -14.97
C ARG A 375 -28.82 5.81 -13.46
N ASP A 376 -29.38 6.89 -12.93
CA ASP A 376 -29.63 7.03 -11.49
C ASP A 376 -30.58 5.96 -10.93
N VAL A 377 -31.38 5.30 -11.78
CA VAL A 377 -32.21 4.14 -11.43
C VAL A 377 -31.37 2.95 -10.99
N PHE A 378 -30.27 2.64 -11.68
CA PHE A 378 -29.35 1.56 -11.28
C PHE A 378 -28.59 1.88 -9.99
N VAL A 379 -28.37 3.16 -9.68
CA VAL A 379 -27.62 3.59 -8.48
C VAL A 379 -28.51 3.71 -7.24
N LYS A 380 -29.76 4.17 -7.40
CA LYS A 380 -30.65 4.58 -6.29
C LYS A 380 -32.05 3.96 -6.31
N GLY A 381 -32.44 3.31 -7.40
CA GLY A 381 -33.72 2.63 -7.55
C GLY A 381 -33.68 1.18 -7.07
N THR A 382 -34.80 0.50 -7.31
CA THR A 382 -35.09 -0.88 -6.92
C THR A 382 -35.33 -1.76 -8.15
N MET A 383 -35.36 -3.10 -7.97
CA MET A 383 -35.75 -4.02 -9.04
C MET A 383 -37.15 -3.73 -9.63
N LYS A 384 -38.07 -3.15 -8.84
CA LYS A 384 -39.40 -2.75 -9.32
C LYS A 384 -39.32 -1.62 -10.34
N ASP A 385 -38.52 -0.59 -10.05
CA ASP A 385 -38.30 0.54 -10.96
C ASP A 385 -37.67 0.08 -12.28
N VAL A 386 -36.77 -0.93 -12.22
CA VAL A 386 -36.16 -1.55 -13.40
C VAL A 386 -37.21 -2.23 -14.28
N ARG A 387 -38.18 -2.96 -13.72
CA ARG A 387 -39.28 -3.59 -14.49
C ARG A 387 -40.20 -2.55 -15.11
N GLU A 388 -40.59 -1.52 -14.37
CA GLU A 388 -41.49 -0.46 -14.84
C GLU A 388 -40.86 0.37 -15.99
N ARG A 389 -39.55 0.66 -15.90
CA ARG A 389 -38.82 1.46 -16.90
C ARG A 389 -37.96 0.63 -17.85
N PHE A 390 -38.19 -0.69 -17.94
CA PHE A 390 -37.35 -1.64 -18.68
C PHE A 390 -37.01 -1.21 -20.12
N GLN A 391 -37.99 -0.70 -20.89
CA GLN A 391 -37.78 -0.25 -22.28
C GLN A 391 -36.94 1.02 -22.39
N GLU A 392 -36.92 1.87 -21.37
CA GLU A 392 -36.07 3.06 -21.30
C GLU A 392 -34.64 2.65 -20.95
N LEU A 393 -34.49 1.78 -19.95
CA LEU A 393 -33.20 1.27 -19.48
C LEU A 393 -32.48 0.45 -20.56
N MET A 394 -33.18 -0.43 -21.30
CA MET A 394 -32.58 -1.13 -22.44
C MET A 394 -32.15 -0.20 -23.58
N LYS A 395 -32.84 0.95 -23.78
CA LYS A 395 -32.40 1.98 -24.74
C LYS A 395 -31.17 2.74 -24.26
N TYR A 396 -31.04 2.95 -22.94
CA TYR A 396 -29.84 3.49 -22.33
C TYR A 396 -28.64 2.53 -22.52
N CYS A 397 -28.75 1.25 -22.12
CA CYS A 397 -27.67 0.27 -22.25
C CYS A 397 -27.26 0.04 -23.72
N SER A 398 -28.22 -0.06 -24.64
CA SER A 398 -27.89 -0.17 -26.08
C SER A 398 -27.25 1.11 -26.65
N ALA A 399 -27.55 2.30 -26.11
CA ALA A 399 -26.86 3.53 -26.50
C ALA A 399 -25.40 3.55 -26.03
N ASP A 400 -25.11 3.04 -24.82
CA ASP A 400 -23.75 2.93 -24.28
C ASP A 400 -22.93 1.88 -25.04
N VAL A 401 -23.53 0.74 -25.43
CA VAL A 401 -22.92 -0.24 -26.37
C VAL A 401 -22.62 0.39 -27.74
N ILE A 402 -23.54 1.19 -28.31
CA ILE A 402 -23.33 1.92 -29.58
C ILE A 402 -22.19 2.94 -29.45
N ALA A 403 -22.14 3.69 -28.35
CA ALA A 403 -21.07 4.65 -28.08
C ALA A 403 -19.72 3.94 -27.97
N THR A 404 -19.66 2.82 -27.25
CA THR A 404 -18.47 1.98 -27.08
C THR A 404 -17.97 1.42 -28.41
N LEU A 405 -18.85 0.88 -29.27
CA LEU A 405 -18.49 0.40 -30.60
C LEU A 405 -17.92 1.53 -31.47
N LYS A 406 -18.54 2.72 -31.48
CA LYS A 406 -18.05 3.89 -32.25
C LYS A 406 -16.68 4.35 -31.76
N VAL A 407 -16.50 4.45 -30.44
CA VAL A 407 -15.21 4.78 -29.80
C VAL A 407 -14.15 3.74 -30.19
N PHE A 408 -14.47 2.44 -30.16
CA PHE A 408 -13.55 1.39 -30.55
C PHE A 408 -13.10 1.50 -32.02
N LYS A 409 -14.03 1.75 -32.96
CA LYS A 409 -13.69 1.95 -34.38
C LYS A 409 -12.71 3.10 -34.64
N VAL A 410 -12.70 4.13 -33.78
CA VAL A 410 -11.77 5.27 -33.87
C VAL A 410 -10.46 5.03 -33.10
N LEU A 411 -10.52 4.38 -31.94
CA LEU A 411 -9.35 4.15 -31.07
C LEU A 411 -8.46 2.99 -31.54
N TRP A 412 -9.04 1.91 -32.09
CA TRP A 412 -8.28 0.72 -32.49
C TRP A 412 -7.13 1.00 -33.48
N PRO A 413 -7.35 1.68 -34.63
CA PRO A 413 -6.24 1.99 -35.54
C PRO A 413 -5.19 2.91 -34.90
N GLN A 414 -5.61 3.93 -34.14
CA GLN A 414 -4.71 4.82 -33.42
C GLN A 414 -3.86 4.09 -32.37
N PHE A 415 -4.43 3.07 -31.72
CA PHE A 415 -3.70 2.24 -30.77
C PHE A 415 -2.61 1.42 -31.48
N LEU A 416 -2.93 0.74 -32.59
CA LEU A 416 -1.95 -0.05 -33.35
C LEU A 416 -0.82 0.81 -33.93
N GLU A 417 -1.10 2.04 -34.37
CA GLU A 417 -0.10 2.99 -34.84
C GLU A 417 0.86 3.44 -33.73
N ARG A 418 0.34 3.74 -32.54
CA ARG A 418 1.13 4.25 -31.40
C ARG A 418 1.82 3.16 -30.59
N PHE A 419 1.34 1.92 -30.68
CA PHE A 419 1.88 0.74 -30.02
C PHE A 419 2.19 -0.35 -31.06
N PRO A 420 3.21 -0.13 -31.92
CA PRO A 420 3.45 -0.98 -33.09
C PRO A 420 3.88 -2.41 -32.75
N HIS A 421 4.44 -2.64 -31.55
CA HIS A 421 4.91 -3.97 -31.16
C HIS A 421 3.77 -4.83 -30.54
N PRO A 422 3.44 -6.00 -31.12
CA PRO A 422 2.26 -6.79 -30.74
C PRO A 422 2.31 -7.38 -29.34
N VAL A 423 3.52 -7.51 -28.74
CA VAL A 423 3.68 -7.86 -27.31
C VAL A 423 2.89 -6.93 -26.40
N THR A 424 2.77 -5.64 -26.72
CA THR A 424 2.00 -4.69 -25.89
C THR A 424 0.52 -5.09 -25.82
N LEU A 425 -0.06 -5.48 -26.96
CA LEU A 425 -1.44 -5.96 -27.04
C LEU A 425 -1.61 -7.30 -26.31
N SER A 426 -0.68 -8.25 -26.54
CA SER A 426 -0.75 -9.58 -25.89
C SER A 426 -0.60 -9.49 -24.37
N GLY A 427 0.35 -8.68 -23.88
CA GLY A 427 0.56 -8.42 -22.46
C GLY A 427 -0.68 -7.80 -21.81
N MET A 428 -1.27 -6.76 -22.43
CA MET A 428 -2.52 -6.15 -21.94
C MET A 428 -3.70 -7.14 -21.89
N MET A 429 -3.81 -8.03 -22.88
CA MET A 429 -4.83 -9.10 -22.89
C MET A 429 -4.60 -10.12 -21.77
N GLU A 430 -3.34 -10.54 -21.55
CA GLU A 430 -2.99 -11.52 -20.51
C GLU A 430 -3.19 -10.96 -19.10
N MET A 431 -2.78 -9.71 -18.86
CA MET A 431 -3.05 -8.98 -17.60
C MET A 431 -4.55 -8.93 -17.27
N GLY A 432 -5.39 -8.81 -18.30
CA GLY A 432 -6.86 -8.84 -18.16
C GLY A 432 -7.43 -10.17 -17.68
N THR A 433 -6.67 -11.28 -17.70
CA THR A 433 -7.14 -12.62 -17.33
C THR A 433 -6.91 -13.00 -15.85
N ALA A 434 -6.38 -12.07 -15.04
CA ALA A 434 -6.08 -12.25 -13.62
C ALA A 434 -7.17 -12.97 -12.82
N TYR A 435 -6.73 -13.78 -11.85
CA TYR A 435 -7.55 -14.75 -11.13
C TYR A 435 -6.97 -15.00 -9.72
N LEU A 436 -7.79 -14.84 -8.68
CA LEU A 436 -7.38 -15.04 -7.30
C LEU A 436 -8.24 -16.14 -6.65
N PRO A 437 -7.73 -17.37 -6.46
CA PRO A 437 -8.47 -18.40 -5.75
C PRO A 437 -8.61 -18.06 -4.26
N ILE A 438 -9.76 -18.38 -3.70
CA ILE A 438 -10.10 -18.22 -2.29
C ILE A 438 -10.76 -19.49 -1.76
N ASN A 439 -10.84 -19.60 -0.44
CA ASN A 439 -11.58 -20.65 0.25
C ASN A 439 -12.29 -20.08 1.48
N GLN A 440 -12.85 -20.94 2.33
CA GLN A 440 -13.56 -20.56 3.57
C GLN A 440 -12.82 -19.56 4.47
N ASN A 441 -11.48 -19.51 4.38
CA ASN A 441 -10.65 -18.58 5.13
C ASN A 441 -10.92 -17.11 4.78
N TRP A 442 -11.45 -16.80 3.59
CA TRP A 442 -11.83 -15.44 3.20
C TRP A 442 -12.91 -14.84 4.12
N ASN A 443 -14.02 -15.57 4.29
CA ASN A 443 -15.13 -15.14 5.15
C ASN A 443 -14.70 -15.10 6.62
N ARG A 444 -13.94 -16.11 7.08
CA ARG A 444 -13.32 -16.14 8.41
C ARG A 444 -12.44 -14.91 8.66
N TYR A 445 -11.59 -14.53 7.69
CA TYR A 445 -10.69 -13.38 7.80
C TYR A 445 -11.44 -12.05 7.89
N ILE A 446 -12.50 -11.84 7.09
CA ILE A 446 -13.33 -10.62 7.19
C ILE A 446 -13.99 -10.56 8.57
N GLN A 447 -14.61 -11.66 9.03
CA GLN A 447 -15.27 -11.73 10.34
C GLN A 447 -14.28 -11.51 11.50
N GLN A 448 -13.11 -12.16 11.46
CA GLN A 448 -12.07 -12.01 12.48
C GLN A 448 -11.47 -10.59 12.49
N SER A 449 -11.20 -10.02 11.33
CA SER A 449 -10.68 -8.65 11.21
C SER A 449 -11.68 -7.60 11.69
N ASN A 450 -12.98 -7.78 11.38
CA ASN A 450 -14.05 -6.92 11.89
C ASN A 450 -14.22 -7.05 13.40
N SER A 451 -14.31 -8.28 13.94
CA SER A 451 -14.42 -8.50 15.40
C SER A 451 -13.25 -7.87 16.15
N VAL A 452 -12.01 -8.15 15.71
CA VAL A 452 -10.80 -7.59 16.33
C VAL A 452 -10.76 -6.06 16.19
N TYR A 453 -11.16 -5.50 15.05
CA TYR A 453 -11.28 -4.05 14.89
C TYR A 453 -12.30 -3.46 15.89
N ASP A 454 -13.47 -4.07 16.04
CA ASP A 454 -14.51 -3.60 16.95
C ASP A 454 -14.13 -3.78 18.43
N ASP A 455 -13.44 -4.87 18.78
CA ASP A 455 -12.86 -5.08 20.12
C ASP A 455 -11.82 -4.00 20.44
N LEU A 456 -10.89 -3.72 19.52
CA LEU A 456 -9.87 -2.68 19.70
C LEU A 456 -10.46 -1.26 19.71
N GLN A 457 -11.53 -1.00 18.95
CA GLN A 457 -12.29 0.26 19.02
C GLN A 457 -13.06 0.39 20.35
N ARG A 458 -13.65 -0.70 20.87
CA ARG A 458 -14.28 -0.72 22.20
C ARG A 458 -13.27 -0.53 23.32
N GLU A 459 -12.11 -1.16 23.25
CA GLU A 459 -11.00 -0.97 24.20
C GLU A 459 -10.52 0.49 24.17
N LEU A 460 -10.24 1.03 22.98
CA LEU A 460 -9.83 2.41 22.78
C LEU A 460 -10.86 3.40 23.35
N LYS A 461 -12.16 3.19 23.07
CA LYS A 461 -13.23 4.01 23.60
C LYS A 461 -13.30 3.95 25.13
N THR A 462 -13.15 2.76 25.72
CA THR A 462 -13.14 2.56 27.18
C THR A 462 -11.95 3.27 27.84
N ILE A 463 -10.76 3.20 27.24
CA ILE A 463 -9.58 3.93 27.69
C ILE A 463 -9.80 5.45 27.62
N LEU A 464 -10.34 5.96 26.50
CA LEU A 464 -10.65 7.39 26.37
C LEU A 464 -11.71 7.85 27.39
N MET A 465 -12.72 7.03 27.65
CA MET A 465 -13.72 7.30 28.69
C MET A 465 -13.10 7.33 30.09
N LYS A 466 -12.19 6.40 30.40
CA LYS A 466 -11.44 6.38 31.66
C LYS A 466 -10.59 7.66 31.81
N LEU A 467 -9.82 8.03 30.80
CA LEU A 467 -9.01 9.27 30.82
C LEU A 467 -9.87 10.53 30.96
N ALA A 468 -11.05 10.57 30.33
CA ALA A 468 -12.01 11.67 30.50
C ALA A 468 -12.59 11.73 31.93
N ASN A 469 -12.89 10.59 32.54
CA ASN A 469 -13.35 10.52 33.94
C ASN A 469 -12.25 10.95 34.92
N GLU A 470 -11.02 10.47 34.74
CA GLU A 470 -9.84 10.84 35.54
C GLU A 470 -9.44 12.31 35.38
N ALA A 471 -9.69 12.91 34.21
CA ALA A 471 -9.59 14.35 34.04
C ALA A 471 -10.72 15.06 34.80
N CYS A 472 -11.97 14.62 34.67
CA CYS A 472 -13.12 15.26 35.30
C CYS A 472 -13.03 15.33 36.84
N THR A 473 -12.41 14.34 37.51
CA THR A 473 -12.23 14.39 38.97
C THR A 473 -11.30 15.52 39.43
N LYS A 474 -10.47 16.09 38.55
CA LYS A 474 -9.63 17.27 38.85
C LYS A 474 -10.40 18.56 39.08
N ILE A 475 -11.72 18.57 38.88
CA ILE A 475 -12.57 19.68 39.32
C ILE A 475 -12.50 19.86 40.84
N HIS A 476 -12.30 18.77 41.59
CA HIS A 476 -12.07 18.81 43.03
C HIS A 476 -10.66 19.35 43.31
N ASP A 477 -10.57 20.29 44.25
CA ASP A 477 -9.38 21.07 44.61
C ASP A 477 -8.74 21.86 43.43
N GLU A 478 -9.50 22.15 42.37
CA GLU A 478 -9.09 22.94 41.19
C GLU A 478 -7.80 22.47 40.47
N ARG A 479 -7.37 21.21 40.67
CA ARG A 479 -6.10 20.61 40.16
C ARG A 479 -5.99 20.53 38.63
N TYR A 480 -6.98 21.03 37.91
CA TYR A 480 -6.94 21.24 36.46
C TYR A 480 -6.16 22.52 36.08
N LYS A 481 -6.14 23.54 36.95
CA LYS A 481 -5.40 24.80 36.73
C LYS A 481 -3.89 24.54 36.59
N ASP A 482 -3.35 23.60 37.39
CA ASP A 482 -1.95 23.17 37.34
C ASP A 482 -1.57 22.26 36.15
N ASP A 483 -2.54 21.75 35.38
CA ASP A 483 -2.31 20.75 34.32
C ASP A 483 -2.13 21.42 32.94
N PRO A 484 -0.91 21.38 32.34
CA PRO A 484 -0.60 22.09 31.09
C PRO A 484 -1.45 21.71 29.87
N TRP A 485 -2.20 20.60 29.93
CA TRP A 485 -3.08 20.14 28.85
C TRP A 485 -4.57 20.44 29.08
N LEU A 486 -4.99 20.72 30.33
CA LEU A 486 -6.42 20.74 30.70
C LEU A 486 -6.93 22.11 31.18
N TRP A 487 -6.02 23.05 31.50
CA TRP A 487 -6.35 24.39 32.02
C TRP A 487 -7.31 25.21 31.11
N ASP A 488 -7.25 25.04 29.78
CA ASP A 488 -8.02 25.79 28.77
C ASP A 488 -9.29 25.08 28.27
N LEU A 489 -9.80 24.11 29.03
CA LEU A 489 -11.08 23.47 28.76
C LEU A 489 -12.23 24.23 29.47
N ASP A 490 -13.46 24.08 28.97
CA ASP A 490 -14.65 24.68 29.62
C ASP A 490 -15.03 23.93 30.90
N TRP A 491 -14.46 24.37 32.01
CA TRP A 491 -14.73 23.86 33.36
C TRP A 491 -16.01 24.44 34.00
N SER A 492 -16.79 25.26 33.28
CA SER A 492 -18.02 25.83 33.83
C SER A 492 -19.04 24.75 34.18
N THR A 493 -19.67 24.87 35.34
CA THR A 493 -20.72 23.96 35.80
C THR A 493 -22.08 24.65 35.76
N LYS A 494 -23.15 23.86 35.73
CA LYS A 494 -24.54 24.37 35.77
C LYS A 494 -25.29 23.75 36.93
N ASP A 495 -25.78 24.61 37.83
CA ASP A 495 -26.49 24.19 39.03
C ASP A 495 -27.81 23.47 38.73
N ILE A 496 -28.19 22.60 39.68
CA ILE A 496 -29.50 21.97 39.71
C ILE A 496 -30.51 23.00 40.21
N ARG A 497 -31.33 23.54 39.31
CA ARG A 497 -32.46 24.37 39.69
C ARG A 497 -33.54 23.48 40.32
N ILE A 498 -34.03 23.87 41.51
CA ILE A 498 -35.10 23.17 42.26
C ILE A 498 -36.33 24.09 42.36
N LYS A 499 -37.55 23.55 42.25
CA LYS A 499 -38.77 24.33 42.51
C LYS A 499 -38.87 24.65 44.00
N LYS A 500 -39.21 25.89 44.37
CA LYS A 500 -39.59 26.20 45.75
C LYS A 500 -40.78 25.34 46.15
N ALA A 501 -40.72 24.71 47.33
CA ALA A 501 -41.79 23.87 47.83
C ALA A 501 -43.10 24.68 47.93
N PRO A 502 -44.26 24.14 47.50
CA PRO A 502 -45.54 24.80 47.73
C PRO A 502 -45.77 24.93 49.25
N LYS A 503 -46.06 26.14 49.72
CA LYS A 503 -46.38 26.40 51.14
C LYS A 503 -47.75 25.80 51.48
N THR A 504 -47.79 24.51 51.76
CA THR A 504 -48.98 23.85 52.31
C THR A 504 -49.21 24.35 53.73
N LYS A 505 -50.37 24.96 53.99
CA LYS A 505 -50.77 25.38 55.35
C LYS A 505 -50.86 24.14 56.23
N ALA A 506 -50.07 24.09 57.30
CA ALA A 506 -50.06 22.96 58.22
C ALA A 506 -51.42 22.82 58.93
N LYS A 507 -52.12 21.70 58.70
CA LYS A 507 -53.11 21.17 59.65
C LYS A 507 -52.40 20.13 60.51
N ALA A 508 -52.24 20.41 61.79
CA ALA A 508 -51.64 19.49 62.73
C ALA A 508 -52.55 18.25 62.91
N LYS A 509 -52.01 17.06 62.60
CA LYS A 509 -52.49 15.79 63.14
C LYS A 509 -51.40 15.22 64.03
N LYS A 510 -51.70 15.02 65.31
CA LYS A 510 -50.93 14.11 66.18
C LYS A 510 -51.14 12.69 65.67
N VAL A 511 -50.06 11.95 65.43
CA VAL A 511 -50.06 10.48 65.40
C VAL A 511 -48.82 10.02 66.17
N THR A 512 -48.98 8.90 66.87
CA THR A 512 -48.05 8.28 67.82
C THR A 512 -46.94 7.48 67.14
N GLU A 513 -46.11 6.88 67.99
CA GLU A 513 -44.77 6.33 67.78
C GLU A 513 -44.58 5.28 66.66
N LYS A 514 -43.42 5.39 66.00
CA LYS A 514 -42.53 4.32 65.52
C LYS A 514 -43.16 3.08 64.86
N GLU A 515 -43.23 3.12 63.54
CA GLU A 515 -42.91 1.96 62.69
C GLU A 515 -41.50 2.17 62.11
N GLU A 516 -40.70 1.12 61.98
CA GLU A 516 -39.39 1.21 61.32
C GLU A 516 -39.58 1.40 59.82
N GLU A 517 -39.07 2.51 59.26
CA GLU A 517 -39.15 2.76 57.82
C GLU A 517 -38.47 1.62 57.03
N THR A 518 -39.25 0.90 56.24
CA THR A 518 -38.67 -0.10 55.33
C THR A 518 -37.78 0.57 54.30
N ALA A 519 -36.83 -0.19 53.74
CA ALA A 519 -35.97 0.32 52.67
C ALA A 519 -36.80 0.78 51.45
N GLU A 520 -37.94 0.13 51.21
CA GLU A 520 -38.87 0.45 50.12
C GLU A 520 -39.60 1.77 50.37
N ASP A 521 -40.05 2.05 51.60
CA ASP A 521 -40.64 3.36 51.97
C ASP A 521 -39.65 4.51 51.81
N ARG A 522 -38.38 4.27 52.15
CA ARG A 522 -37.30 5.24 51.95
C ARG A 522 -37.02 5.50 50.47
N ILE A 523 -36.98 4.44 49.65
CA ILE A 523 -36.84 4.56 48.20
C ILE A 523 -38.04 5.30 47.61
N ASN A 524 -39.27 4.99 48.04
CA ASN A 524 -40.49 5.66 47.60
C ASN A 524 -40.52 7.15 48.00
N LYS A 525 -40.05 7.52 49.20
CA LYS A 525 -39.84 8.94 49.57
C LYS A 525 -38.82 9.65 48.66
N ILE A 526 -37.72 8.97 48.31
CA ILE A 526 -36.68 9.52 47.42
C ILE A 526 -37.21 9.67 45.97
N LEU A 527 -37.99 8.72 45.47
CA LEU A 527 -38.65 8.79 44.17
C LEU A 527 -39.71 9.90 44.14
N ALA A 528 -40.49 10.07 45.21
CA ALA A 528 -41.46 11.16 45.34
C ALA A 528 -40.82 12.56 45.35
N THR A 529 -39.55 12.69 45.79
CA THR A 529 -38.82 13.97 45.67
C THR A 529 -38.52 14.38 44.22
N SER A 530 -38.64 13.49 43.23
CA SER A 530 -38.39 13.81 41.81
C SER A 530 -39.37 14.83 41.22
N GLU A 531 -40.57 15.01 41.81
CA GLU A 531 -41.57 16.02 41.41
C GLU A 531 -41.12 17.46 41.70
N ARG A 532 -40.18 17.64 42.65
CA ARG A 532 -39.63 18.94 43.05
C ARG A 532 -38.64 19.52 42.03
N LEU A 533 -38.24 18.74 41.03
CA LEU A 533 -37.39 19.18 39.92
C LEU A 533 -38.20 19.98 38.88
N TYR A 534 -37.53 20.88 38.13
CA TYR A 534 -38.17 21.54 36.98
C TYR A 534 -38.43 20.56 35.83
N LYS A 535 -39.46 20.87 35.02
CA LYS A 535 -39.89 20.05 33.87
C LYS A 535 -38.78 19.91 32.80
N ILE A 536 -37.95 20.95 32.65
CA ILE A 536 -36.73 20.91 31.86
C ILE A 536 -35.56 20.72 32.83
N ARG A 537 -34.92 19.54 32.79
CA ARG A 537 -33.74 19.22 33.60
C ARG A 537 -32.48 19.57 32.82
N SER A 538 -31.49 20.20 33.48
CA SER A 538 -30.16 20.38 32.91
C SER A 538 -29.47 19.02 32.77
N HIS A 539 -29.16 18.62 31.53
CA HIS A 539 -28.34 17.43 31.25
C HIS A 539 -26.98 17.57 31.96
N MET A 540 -26.55 16.53 32.70
CA MET A 540 -25.31 16.48 33.49
C MET A 540 -25.04 17.78 34.30
N ALA A 541 -25.99 18.17 35.15
CA ALA A 541 -25.80 19.29 36.09
C ALA A 541 -24.65 19.00 37.08
N GLY A 542 -23.89 20.04 37.44
CA GLY A 542 -22.69 19.91 38.28
C GLY A 542 -21.41 19.39 37.58
N TYR A 543 -21.49 18.96 36.31
CA TYR A 543 -20.31 18.55 35.53
C TYR A 543 -19.80 19.70 34.62
N PRO A 544 -18.50 19.72 34.28
CA PRO A 544 -17.90 20.64 33.29
C PRO A 544 -18.62 20.64 31.94
N GLY A 545 -18.68 21.80 31.28
CA GLY A 545 -19.19 21.94 29.92
C GLY A 545 -18.49 21.01 28.93
N TRP A 546 -17.15 20.94 28.95
CA TRP A 546 -16.38 20.08 28.04
C TRP A 546 -16.69 18.58 28.22
N TYR A 547 -16.93 18.14 29.46
CA TYR A 547 -17.20 16.72 29.77
C TYR A 547 -18.64 16.36 29.42
N LYS A 548 -19.59 17.27 29.70
CA LYS A 548 -20.99 17.12 29.36
C LYS A 548 -21.23 16.94 27.85
N ASP A 549 -20.48 17.65 27.00
CA ASP A 549 -20.56 17.50 25.55
C ASP A 549 -20.10 16.12 25.05
N LEU A 550 -19.34 15.36 25.86
CA LEU A 550 -18.98 13.97 25.60
C LEU A 550 -20.06 12.96 26.04
N CYS A 551 -21.06 13.38 26.82
CA CYS A 551 -22.08 12.49 27.37
C CYS A 551 -23.36 12.45 26.52
N MET A 552 -23.89 11.25 26.27
CA MET A 552 -25.21 11.11 25.64
C MET A 552 -26.34 11.64 26.55
N ARG A 553 -27.38 12.21 25.93
CA ARG A 553 -28.63 12.61 26.63
C ARG A 553 -29.52 11.38 26.84
N LEU A 554 -30.12 11.23 28.01
CA LEU A 554 -30.92 10.05 28.41
C LEU A 554 -32.06 9.69 27.45
N ASN A 555 -32.58 10.64 26.67
CA ASN A 555 -33.74 10.43 25.79
C ASN A 555 -33.37 9.84 24.41
N LYS A 556 -32.29 9.06 24.31
CA LYS A 556 -31.90 8.33 23.09
C LYS A 556 -31.96 6.83 23.35
N GLU A 557 -32.46 6.07 22.39
CA GLU A 557 -32.63 4.61 22.51
C GLU A 557 -31.30 3.89 22.80
N ASP A 558 -30.20 4.30 22.14
CA ASP A 558 -28.84 3.77 22.37
C ASP A 558 -28.06 4.50 23.50
N TRP A 559 -28.70 4.87 24.61
CA TRP A 559 -28.00 5.62 25.67
C TRP A 559 -26.91 4.78 26.37
N LEU A 560 -25.66 5.26 26.31
CA LEU A 560 -24.51 4.70 27.02
C LEU A 560 -24.03 5.64 28.14
N PRO A 561 -23.76 5.13 29.35
CA PRO A 561 -23.30 5.93 30.49
C PRO A 561 -21.89 6.51 30.27
N GLY A 562 -21.60 7.63 30.95
CA GLY A 562 -20.31 8.31 30.89
C GLY A 562 -20.07 9.12 29.61
N PRO A 563 -18.81 9.48 29.30
CA PRO A 563 -18.43 10.31 28.15
C PRO A 563 -18.40 9.49 26.85
N SER A 564 -19.52 8.84 26.53
CA SER A 564 -19.69 7.84 25.47
C SER A 564 -19.63 8.36 24.03
N LEU A 565 -19.52 9.68 23.81
CA LEU A 565 -19.32 10.31 22.50
C LEU A 565 -17.83 10.58 22.18
N ILE A 566 -16.90 10.33 23.12
CA ILE A 566 -15.48 10.61 22.92
C ILE A 566 -14.88 9.83 21.74
N SER A 567 -14.07 10.50 20.92
CA SER A 567 -13.31 9.89 19.84
C SER A 567 -11.98 10.62 19.59
N LEU A 568 -11.02 9.92 18.98
CA LEU A 568 -9.71 10.48 18.60
C LEU A 568 -9.77 11.62 17.56
N GLN A 569 -10.95 11.92 16.99
CA GLN A 569 -11.15 13.06 16.11
C GLN A 569 -11.48 14.36 16.86
N MET A 570 -11.84 14.27 18.14
CA MET A 570 -12.20 15.44 18.96
C MET A 570 -10.95 16.16 19.45
N ARG A 571 -10.98 17.51 19.48
CA ARG A 571 -9.85 18.34 19.94
C ARG A 571 -9.45 18.07 21.40
N VAL A 572 -10.36 17.55 22.21
CA VAL A 572 -10.13 17.23 23.62
C VAL A 572 -9.30 15.92 23.78
N ALA A 573 -9.36 14.99 22.84
CA ALA A 573 -8.69 13.68 22.99
C ALA A 573 -7.14 13.77 23.08
N PRO A 574 -6.42 14.54 22.23
CA PRO A 574 -4.98 14.75 22.39
C PRO A 574 -4.57 15.36 23.74
N LYS A 575 -5.43 16.19 24.34
CA LYS A 575 -5.22 16.82 25.65
C LYS A 575 -5.39 15.81 26.79
N LEU A 576 -6.48 15.03 26.77
CA LEU A 576 -6.72 13.95 27.74
C LEU A 576 -5.63 12.86 27.70
N MET A 577 -5.05 12.60 26.53
CA MET A 577 -3.92 11.67 26.37
C MET A 577 -2.57 12.28 26.77
N ARG A 578 -2.53 13.56 27.19
CA ARG A 578 -1.32 14.35 27.51
C ARG A 578 -0.20 14.16 26.50
N LEU A 579 -0.50 14.38 25.21
CA LEU A 579 0.47 14.18 24.15
C LEU A 579 1.62 15.19 24.21
N MET A 580 2.81 14.71 23.87
CA MET A 580 4.06 15.46 23.83
C MET A 580 4.70 15.33 22.45
N TRP A 581 5.25 16.42 21.93
CA TRP A 581 6.11 16.46 20.75
C TRP A 581 7.55 16.69 21.19
N GLU A 582 8.45 15.75 20.90
CA GLU A 582 9.86 15.71 21.36
C GLU A 582 10.08 15.82 22.88
N GLY A 583 9.02 15.70 23.70
CA GLY A 583 9.07 15.92 25.15
C GLY A 583 8.57 17.29 25.61
N TYR A 584 7.91 18.05 24.73
CA TYR A 584 7.21 19.30 25.02
C TYR A 584 5.68 19.12 24.92
N PRO A 585 4.86 19.75 25.78
CA PRO A 585 3.40 19.64 25.72
C PRO A 585 2.79 20.06 24.37
N VAL A 586 1.90 19.23 23.80
CA VAL A 586 1.11 19.57 22.60
C VAL A 586 -0.09 20.42 22.99
N HIS A 587 -0.28 21.54 22.29
CA HIS A 587 -1.35 22.52 22.53
C HIS A 587 -2.03 22.93 21.20
N TYR A 588 -3.24 23.47 21.28
CA TYR A 588 -4.04 23.90 20.12
C TYR A 588 -4.38 25.39 20.24
N ASP A 589 -3.81 26.20 19.36
CA ASP A 589 -4.21 27.60 19.19
C ASP A 589 -5.30 27.75 18.10
N SER A 590 -6.17 28.73 18.30
CA SER A 590 -7.24 29.14 17.39
C SER A 590 -6.77 29.64 16.02
N LYS A 591 -5.61 30.32 15.94
CA LYS A 591 -5.08 30.91 14.70
C LYS A 591 -4.06 29.98 14.03
N LEU A 592 -3.14 29.44 14.81
CA LEU A 592 -1.99 28.64 14.36
C LEU A 592 -2.25 27.12 14.37
N GLY A 593 -3.35 26.65 14.97
CA GLY A 593 -3.71 25.23 15.02
C GLY A 593 -2.89 24.43 16.04
N TRP A 594 -2.63 23.15 15.75
CA TRP A 594 -1.84 22.30 16.65
C TRP A 594 -0.34 22.61 16.58
N GLY A 595 0.25 22.78 17.76
CA GLY A 595 1.68 23.01 17.98
C GLY A 595 2.16 22.39 19.30
N TYR A 596 3.36 22.76 19.72
CA TYR A 596 3.92 22.39 21.02
C TYR A 596 4.53 23.60 21.72
N VAL A 597 4.46 23.60 23.05
CA VAL A 597 4.85 24.71 23.92
C VAL A 597 6.23 24.43 24.50
N VAL A 598 7.18 25.34 24.27
CA VAL A 598 8.57 25.21 24.69
C VAL A 598 8.87 26.31 25.72
N PRO A 599 9.18 25.96 26.99
CA PRO A 599 9.62 26.93 27.98
C PRO A 599 10.98 27.50 27.59
N ASP A 600 11.14 28.82 27.71
CA ASP A 600 12.37 29.55 27.42
C ASP A 600 12.70 30.50 28.58
N PRO A 601 13.79 30.28 29.33
CA PRO A 601 14.19 31.15 30.43
C PRO A 601 14.42 32.61 30.01
N GLU A 602 14.93 32.87 28.79
CA GLU A 602 15.15 34.24 28.29
C GLU A 602 13.82 35.00 28.27
N LYS A 603 12.79 34.40 27.66
CA LYS A 603 11.43 34.96 27.61
C LYS A 603 10.76 35.03 29.00
N LEU A 604 11.05 34.09 29.90
CA LEU A 604 10.53 34.16 31.27
C LEU A 604 11.06 35.38 32.01
N GLU A 605 12.26 35.88 31.67
CA GLU A 605 12.78 37.13 32.21
C GLU A 605 12.20 38.38 31.55
N GLU A 606 11.90 38.31 30.24
CA GLU A 606 11.20 39.37 29.49
C GLU A 606 9.74 39.55 29.95
N ASP A 607 9.05 38.45 30.29
CA ASP A 607 7.64 38.43 30.72
C ASP A 607 7.44 38.57 32.24
N LYS A 608 8.48 38.91 33.02
CA LYS A 608 8.39 38.99 34.51
C LYS A 608 7.26 39.89 34.99
N ASP A 609 7.12 41.08 34.39
CA ASP A 609 6.10 42.06 34.75
C ASP A 609 4.68 41.49 34.56
N MET A 610 4.46 40.65 33.53
CA MET A 610 3.17 39.97 33.30
C MET A 610 2.88 38.81 34.27
N LEU A 611 3.89 38.39 35.05
CA LEU A 611 3.74 37.39 36.12
C LEU A 611 3.59 38.05 37.50
N GLU A 612 4.12 39.27 37.69
CA GLU A 612 4.03 40.00 38.97
C GLU A 612 2.65 40.66 39.18
N ASP A 613 1.94 41.06 38.12
CA ASP A 613 0.53 41.51 38.13
C ASP A 613 -0.50 40.40 38.51
N VAL A 614 -0.05 39.25 39.04
CA VAL A 614 -0.88 38.05 39.28
C VAL A 614 -0.90 37.58 40.73
N ASP A 615 0.13 37.86 41.53
CA ASP A 615 0.23 37.45 42.95
C ASP A 615 -0.33 38.53 43.92
N SER A 616 -1.01 39.58 43.42
CA SER A 616 -1.70 40.58 44.26
C SER A 616 -3.18 40.22 44.48
N ASP A 617 -3.45 39.39 45.49
CA ASP A 617 -4.80 39.19 46.02
C ASP A 617 -5.36 40.50 46.61
N SER A 618 -6.16 41.24 45.84
CA SER A 618 -7.04 42.28 46.37
C SER A 618 -8.44 41.69 46.54
N GLU A 619 -8.79 41.29 47.76
CA GLU A 619 -10.16 40.92 48.13
C GLU A 619 -11.13 42.08 47.85
N GLY A 620 -11.96 41.98 46.79
CA GLY A 620 -12.90 43.05 46.48
C GLY A 620 -13.66 42.95 45.15
N GLU A 621 -14.97 42.69 45.28
CA GLU A 621 -16.06 43.01 44.34
C GLU A 621 -16.30 42.12 43.09
N ASP A 622 -17.58 41.80 42.90
CA ASP A 622 -18.14 40.98 41.83
C ASP A 622 -17.79 41.49 40.43
N LYS A 623 -17.06 40.68 39.65
CA LYS A 623 -16.98 40.84 38.19
C LYS A 623 -17.52 39.60 37.49
N THR A 624 -18.72 39.72 36.95
CA THR A 624 -19.31 38.78 35.98
C THR A 624 -18.58 38.89 34.63
N GLY A 625 -17.38 38.32 34.56
CA GLY A 625 -16.60 38.15 33.33
C GLY A 625 -15.98 36.75 33.30
N GLU A 626 -15.81 36.19 32.10
CA GLU A 626 -15.23 34.86 31.92
C GLU A 626 -13.72 34.90 32.22
N GLU A 627 -13.33 34.65 33.47
CA GLU A 627 -11.93 34.43 33.83
C GLU A 627 -11.41 33.14 33.18
N MET A 628 -10.72 33.29 32.05
CA MET A 628 -9.89 32.22 31.51
C MET A 628 -8.78 31.89 32.51
N SER A 629 -8.74 30.62 32.96
CA SER A 629 -7.64 30.10 33.79
C SER A 629 -6.29 30.48 33.18
N LYS A 630 -5.36 31.01 34.00
CA LYS A 630 -4.01 31.38 33.55
C LYS A 630 -3.17 30.10 33.30
N TYR A 631 -2.19 30.17 32.39
CA TYR A 631 -1.36 29.01 32.01
C TYR A 631 -0.41 28.58 33.15
N PRO A 632 -0.27 27.27 33.47
CA PRO A 632 0.59 26.81 34.56
C PRO A 632 2.09 26.78 34.17
N VAL A 633 2.71 27.96 34.03
CA VAL A 633 4.12 28.14 33.65
C VAL A 633 5.06 27.36 34.59
N ARG A 634 4.87 27.48 35.92
CA ARG A 634 5.67 26.80 36.95
C ARG A 634 5.68 25.26 36.75
N SER A 635 4.54 24.67 36.43
CA SER A 635 4.41 23.22 36.16
C SER A 635 5.14 22.77 34.90
N VAL A 636 5.11 23.57 33.82
CA VAL A 636 5.76 23.23 32.55
C VAL A 636 7.29 23.29 32.65
N PHE A 637 7.85 24.31 33.30
CA PHE A 637 9.29 24.38 33.54
C PHE A 637 9.78 23.18 34.34
N LYS A 638 9.08 22.80 35.42
CA LYS A 638 9.36 21.60 36.23
C LYS A 638 9.26 20.31 35.40
N LEU A 639 8.24 20.18 34.55
CA LEU A 639 8.03 19.00 33.69
C LEU A 639 9.10 18.86 32.60
N CYS A 640 9.54 19.98 32.01
CA CYS A 640 10.68 20.04 31.11
C CYS A 640 12.04 19.98 31.85
N GLY A 641 12.05 19.79 33.17
CA GLY A 641 13.22 19.68 34.03
C GLY A 641 14.16 20.88 33.97
N LEU A 642 13.58 22.08 33.91
CA LEU A 642 14.26 23.36 34.06
C LEU A 642 13.96 23.90 35.47
N ASN A 643 14.97 24.46 36.14
CA ASN A 643 14.77 25.07 37.45
C ASN A 643 14.05 26.41 37.29
N TYR A 644 12.82 26.51 37.80
CA TYR A 644 12.11 27.77 37.94
C TYR A 644 12.75 28.57 39.07
N SER A 645 13.50 29.63 38.73
CA SER A 645 14.18 30.50 39.70
C SER A 645 13.60 31.90 39.69
N VAL A 646 12.41 32.05 40.28
CA VAL A 646 11.96 33.33 40.86
C VAL A 646 12.26 33.25 42.36
N LYS A 647 12.73 34.35 42.96
CA LYS A 647 13.11 34.38 44.38
C LYS A 647 11.87 34.28 45.28
N SER A 648 11.98 33.48 46.36
CA SER A 648 10.94 33.25 47.38
C SER A 648 9.73 32.42 46.87
N THR A 649 9.06 31.56 47.65
CA THR A 649 9.13 31.32 49.11
C THR A 649 9.22 29.81 49.41
N ARG A 650 9.82 29.45 50.54
CA ARG A 650 10.35 28.09 50.82
C ARG A 650 9.32 27.14 51.47
N GLU A 651 8.11 27.00 50.93
CA GLU A 651 7.03 26.29 51.65
C GLU A 651 5.98 25.56 50.79
N SER A 652 6.42 24.68 49.87
CA SER A 652 5.54 23.68 49.23
C SER A 652 6.32 22.49 48.65
N LEU A 653 7.06 21.77 49.51
CA LEU A 653 7.88 20.61 49.14
C LEU A 653 7.27 19.23 49.46
N PHE A 654 6.02 19.20 49.93
CA PHE A 654 5.28 17.96 50.17
C PHE A 654 4.19 17.76 49.11
N ASN A 655 3.89 16.49 48.80
CA ASN A 655 2.81 16.03 47.91
C ASN A 655 3.08 16.00 46.38
N LEU A 656 4.31 15.70 45.92
CA LEU A 656 4.54 15.32 44.51
C LEU A 656 5.47 14.11 44.28
N GLU A 657 5.59 13.20 45.27
CA GLU A 657 6.22 11.88 45.05
C GLU A 657 5.18 10.82 44.60
N ASP A 658 3.90 10.96 44.96
CA ASP A 658 2.84 9.97 44.69
C ASP A 658 2.31 9.93 43.25
N THR A 659 2.72 10.85 42.37
CA THR A 659 2.19 10.95 40.99
C THR A 659 3.14 10.53 39.87
N LEU A 660 4.42 10.21 40.18
CA LEU A 660 5.42 9.88 39.15
C LEU A 660 6.41 8.75 39.54
N PRO A 661 5.96 7.49 39.64
CA PRO A 661 6.87 6.35 39.68
C PRO A 661 7.48 6.11 38.28
N GLY A 662 8.68 6.65 38.02
CA GLY A 662 9.59 6.06 37.02
C GLY A 662 10.23 6.94 35.95
N TYR A 663 10.04 8.27 35.92
CA TYR A 663 10.76 9.12 34.95
C TYR A 663 12.17 9.51 35.44
N VAL A 664 13.07 8.53 35.47
CA VAL A 664 14.52 8.75 35.52
C VAL A 664 15.13 8.11 34.27
N PRO A 665 15.50 8.91 33.24
CA PRO A 665 16.23 8.38 32.09
C PRO A 665 17.55 7.74 32.55
N GLN A 666 17.79 6.49 32.16
CA GLN A 666 19.07 5.80 32.35
C GLN A 666 20.14 6.35 31.40
N ALA A 667 20.50 7.62 31.55
CA ALA A 667 21.85 8.05 31.21
C ALA A 667 22.78 7.45 32.27
N LYS A 668 23.78 6.64 31.86
CA LYS A 668 24.92 6.30 32.72
C LYS A 668 25.78 7.55 32.89
N VAL A 669 25.32 8.48 33.72
CA VAL A 669 26.16 9.57 34.22
C VAL A 669 27.16 8.92 35.16
N ASP A 670 28.40 8.80 34.70
CA ASP A 670 29.50 8.31 35.51
C ASP A 670 29.82 9.36 36.58
N LYS A 671 29.33 9.13 37.80
CA LYS A 671 29.36 10.12 38.89
C LYS A 671 30.79 10.59 39.22
N ASN A 672 31.78 9.76 38.93
CA ASN A 672 33.19 10.07 39.16
C ASN A 672 33.70 11.13 38.16
N LYS A 673 33.33 11.04 36.87
CA LYS A 673 33.65 12.07 35.87
C LYS A 673 32.95 13.40 36.16
N MET A 674 31.74 13.36 36.72
CA MET A 674 31.04 14.56 37.13
C MET A 674 31.72 15.27 38.31
N ALA A 675 32.46 14.53 39.16
CA ALA A 675 33.25 15.11 40.24
C ALA A 675 34.56 15.77 39.73
N GLU A 676 35.27 15.15 38.77
CA GLU A 676 36.47 15.73 38.15
C GLU A 676 36.20 17.07 37.46
N VAL A 677 35.06 17.19 36.76
CA VAL A 677 34.63 18.45 36.11
C VAL A 677 34.20 19.53 37.10
N VAL A 678 33.81 19.16 38.33
CA VAL A 678 33.47 20.12 39.40
C VAL A 678 34.69 20.54 40.22
N GLN A 679 35.75 19.72 40.28
CA GLN A 679 37.02 20.06 40.94
C GLN A 679 37.95 20.95 40.09
N THR A 680 37.78 20.96 38.77
CA THR A 680 38.45 21.91 37.88
C THR A 680 37.60 23.18 37.77
N GLY A 681 37.94 24.19 38.58
CA GLY A 681 37.10 25.36 38.84
C GLY A 681 36.52 26.03 37.58
N VAL A 682 35.19 26.07 37.50
CA VAL A 682 34.46 26.78 36.45
C VAL A 682 34.38 28.24 36.82
N ASP A 683 35.31 29.03 36.27
CA ASP A 683 35.37 30.47 36.50
C ASP A 683 34.14 31.19 35.90
N GLY A 684 33.71 32.27 36.55
CA GLY A 684 32.45 32.96 36.23
C GLY A 684 32.42 33.69 34.89
N SER A 685 33.56 33.79 34.19
CA SER A 685 33.78 34.61 33.00
C SER A 685 33.61 33.88 31.66
N MET A 686 33.50 32.54 31.64
CA MET A 686 33.46 31.77 30.40
C MET A 686 32.18 31.99 29.59
N THR A 687 32.35 32.19 28.28
CA THR A 687 31.25 32.38 27.33
C THR A 687 30.45 31.10 27.10
N TRP A 688 29.23 31.23 26.58
CA TRP A 688 28.31 30.11 26.36
C TRP A 688 28.87 29.06 25.39
N ASP A 689 29.60 29.48 24.36
CA ASP A 689 30.23 28.57 23.39
C ASP A 689 31.43 27.79 23.97
N GLU A 690 32.13 28.34 24.97
CA GLU A 690 33.20 27.63 25.68
C GLU A 690 32.62 26.58 26.61
N LYS A 691 31.60 26.93 27.42
CA LYS A 691 30.84 25.95 28.23
C LYS A 691 30.28 24.81 27.37
N LYS A 692 29.77 25.13 26.18
CA LYS A 692 29.28 24.13 25.20
C LYS A 692 30.37 23.18 24.72
N LYS A 693 31.60 23.66 24.44
CA LYS A 693 32.75 22.80 24.11
C LYS A 693 33.13 21.86 25.27
N HIS A 694 33.16 22.34 26.50
CA HIS A 694 33.46 21.51 27.67
C HIS A 694 32.38 20.44 27.93
N LEU A 695 31.09 20.77 27.78
CA LEU A 695 29.99 19.81 27.90
C LEU A 695 30.02 18.75 26.79
N GLN A 696 30.38 19.14 25.56
CA GLN A 696 30.59 18.21 24.45
C GLN A 696 31.79 17.28 24.66
N ALA A 697 32.92 17.80 25.18
CA ALA A 697 34.09 17.00 25.55
C ALA A 697 33.79 15.99 26.67
N ALA A 698 32.87 16.33 27.59
CA ALA A 698 32.38 15.42 28.63
C ALA A 698 31.34 14.40 28.13
N GLY A 699 30.91 14.47 26.86
CA GLY A 699 29.89 13.58 26.29
C GLY A 699 28.45 13.88 26.75
N ILE A 700 28.21 15.04 27.37
CA ILE A 700 26.89 15.45 27.87
C ILE A 700 26.24 16.36 26.82
N THR A 701 25.34 15.80 26.01
CA THR A 701 24.51 16.61 25.09
C THR A 701 23.41 17.34 25.89
N PRO A 702 23.29 18.68 25.77
CA PRO A 702 22.14 19.39 26.32
C PRO A 702 20.81 18.85 25.77
N ARG A 703 19.70 19.03 26.50
CA ARG A 703 18.36 18.85 25.93
C ARG A 703 18.26 19.68 24.65
N ASN A 704 17.87 19.05 23.55
CA ASN A 704 17.84 19.68 22.22
C ASN A 704 16.79 20.79 22.18
N ILE A 705 17.20 22.03 22.43
CA ILE A 705 16.33 23.21 22.27
C ILE A 705 16.03 23.37 20.76
N PRO A 706 14.75 23.50 20.35
CA PRO A 706 14.42 23.75 18.95
C PRO A 706 15.00 25.08 18.44
N PRO A 707 15.33 25.18 17.14
CA PRO A 707 16.00 26.35 16.57
C PRO A 707 15.16 27.63 16.75
N LYS A 708 15.82 28.80 16.86
CA LYS A 708 15.13 30.10 17.03
C LYS A 708 14.20 30.46 15.83
N GLU A 709 14.39 29.87 14.65
CA GLU A 709 13.49 30.00 13.50
C GLU A 709 12.16 29.25 13.70
N GLY A 710 11.03 29.96 13.67
CA GLY A 710 9.68 29.37 13.75
C GLY A 710 8.98 29.47 15.11
N ARG A 711 9.54 30.27 16.04
CA ARG A 711 8.85 30.70 17.26
C ARG A 711 7.65 31.59 16.92
N HIS A 712 6.53 31.29 17.55
CA HIS A 712 5.36 32.17 17.58
C HIS A 712 5.05 32.55 19.02
N ASP A 713 4.69 33.81 19.24
CA ASP A 713 4.05 34.22 20.47
C ASP A 713 2.54 33.94 20.40
N ILE A 714 2.01 33.39 21.48
CA ILE A 714 0.58 33.12 21.68
C ILE A 714 0.07 33.69 23.01
N GLY A 715 0.85 34.56 23.67
CA GLY A 715 0.46 35.18 24.95
C GLY A 715 0.57 34.25 26.15
N ILE A 716 1.42 33.21 26.08
CA ILE A 716 1.77 32.36 27.24
C ILE A 716 3.10 32.86 27.81
N PRO A 717 3.14 33.37 29.07
CA PRO A 717 4.36 33.87 29.68
C PRO A 717 5.48 32.80 29.76
N GLY A 718 6.71 33.20 29.48
CA GLY A 718 7.90 32.35 29.55
C GLY A 718 7.94 31.19 28.54
N CYS A 719 7.04 31.16 27.55
CA CYS A 719 6.92 30.06 26.59
C CYS A 719 6.86 30.54 25.13
N TRP A 720 7.46 29.76 24.23
CA TRP A 720 7.29 29.89 22.78
C TRP A 720 6.44 28.75 22.21
N PHE A 721 5.60 29.06 21.23
CA PHE A 721 4.81 28.07 20.50
C PHE A 721 5.44 27.75 19.15
N TYR A 722 5.49 26.46 18.80
CA TYR A 722 5.96 25.98 17.51
C TYR A 722 4.87 25.14 16.84
N GLN A 723 4.50 25.45 15.60
CA GLN A 723 3.51 24.66 14.85
C GLN A 723 4.03 23.25 14.55
N ILE A 724 3.16 22.23 14.64
CA ILE A 724 3.51 20.89 14.14
C ILE A 724 3.67 20.95 12.61
N PRO A 725 4.75 20.38 12.02
CA PRO A 725 4.98 20.45 10.58
C PRO A 725 3.88 19.76 9.76
N HIS A 726 3.14 20.52 8.95
CA HIS A 726 2.11 19.96 8.07
C HIS A 726 2.72 19.31 6.80
N LYS A 727 2.18 18.16 6.37
CA LYS A 727 2.68 17.39 5.22
C LYS A 727 2.84 18.20 3.92
N ASP A 728 1.88 19.07 3.61
CA ASP A 728 1.89 19.89 2.39
C ASP A 728 2.85 21.11 2.47
N GLY A 729 3.58 21.28 3.58
CA GLY A 729 4.53 22.37 3.79
C GLY A 729 4.05 23.45 4.77
N LYS A 730 4.93 24.44 5.01
CA LYS A 730 4.72 25.55 5.96
C LYS A 730 3.49 26.40 5.60
N GLY A 731 2.76 26.86 6.61
CA GLY A 731 1.57 27.73 6.45
C GLY A 731 0.23 27.01 6.32
N LYS A 732 0.17 25.69 6.56
CA LYS A 732 -1.11 24.98 6.80
C LYS A 732 -1.17 24.46 8.23
N ASN A 733 -2.32 24.60 8.87
CA ASN A 733 -2.54 24.11 10.21
C ASN A 733 -2.80 22.60 10.19
N VAL A 734 -2.20 21.86 11.12
CA VAL A 734 -2.57 20.47 11.38
C VAL A 734 -3.99 20.42 11.94
N GLY A 735 -4.83 19.54 11.43
CA GLY A 735 -6.21 19.38 11.91
C GLY A 735 -6.32 18.44 13.12
N ASN A 736 -5.63 17.30 13.06
CA ASN A 736 -5.57 16.31 14.14
C ASN A 736 -4.16 15.71 14.22
N PRO A 737 -3.44 15.79 15.36
CA PRO A 737 -2.10 15.22 15.52
C PRO A 737 -2.10 13.68 15.52
N LEU A 738 -3.26 13.03 15.66
CA LEU A 738 -3.44 11.58 15.56
C LEU A 738 -3.93 11.11 14.17
N ALA A 739 -3.88 11.99 13.16
CA ALA A 739 -4.20 11.61 11.78
C ALA A 739 -3.15 10.66 11.18
N LYS A 740 -3.55 9.89 10.14
CA LYS A 740 -2.71 8.89 9.44
C LYS A 740 -1.30 9.39 9.11
N ASP A 741 -1.18 10.65 8.69
CA ASP A 741 0.08 11.26 8.27
C ASP A 741 1.12 11.41 9.40
N TYR A 742 0.70 11.36 10.67
CA TYR A 742 1.56 11.52 11.85
C TYR A 742 1.80 10.21 12.62
N LEU A 743 1.24 9.07 12.18
CA LEU A 743 1.42 7.79 12.87
C LEU A 743 2.89 7.34 12.87
N ALA A 744 3.63 7.58 11.78
CA ALA A 744 5.07 7.37 11.72
C ALA A 744 5.83 8.20 12.79
N LYS A 745 5.32 9.37 13.18
CA LYS A 745 5.92 10.19 14.25
C LYS A 745 5.64 9.63 15.65
N VAL A 746 4.63 8.78 15.80
CA VAL A 746 4.41 7.98 17.02
C VAL A 746 5.39 6.79 17.06
N GLU A 747 5.60 6.13 15.92
CA GLU A 747 6.58 5.04 15.75
C GLU A 747 8.03 5.55 15.98
N ASP A 748 8.40 6.71 15.42
CA ASP A 748 9.67 7.43 15.65
C ASP A 748 9.88 7.85 17.13
N GLY A 749 8.84 7.79 17.97
CA GLY A 749 8.87 8.27 19.36
C GLY A 749 8.89 9.80 19.51
N ILE A 750 8.69 10.55 18.42
CA ILE A 750 8.60 12.02 18.38
C ILE A 750 7.29 12.48 19.04
N LEU A 751 6.16 11.85 18.70
CA LEU A 751 4.85 12.08 19.29
C LEU A 751 4.50 10.95 20.27
N LYS A 752 4.41 11.24 21.57
CA LYS A 752 4.16 10.23 22.63
C LYS A 752 3.29 10.78 23.74
N ALA A 753 2.66 9.91 24.53
CA ALA A 753 1.95 10.34 25.74
C ALA A 753 2.92 10.58 26.91
N LEU A 754 2.62 11.58 27.76
CA LEU A 754 3.28 11.78 29.04
C LEU A 754 2.96 10.62 30.00
N SER A 755 3.83 9.60 30.02
CA SER A 755 3.92 8.52 31.02
C SER A 755 2.57 8.02 31.60
N GLY A 756 1.77 7.34 30.78
CA GLY A 756 0.64 6.53 31.24
C GLY A 756 0.54 5.23 30.42
N THR A 757 0.20 4.11 31.07
CA THR A 757 -0.06 2.84 30.37
C THR A 757 -1.16 3.00 29.34
N ASP A 758 -2.22 3.69 29.72
CA ASP A 758 -3.50 3.72 29.01
C ASP A 758 -3.43 4.66 27.79
N ALA A 759 -2.86 5.86 27.95
CA ALA A 759 -2.65 6.77 26.82
C ALA A 759 -1.68 6.20 25.77
N ASN A 760 -0.61 5.51 26.20
CA ASN A 760 0.28 4.81 25.27
C ASN A 760 -0.37 3.58 24.62
N ARG A 761 -1.28 2.88 25.32
CA ARG A 761 -2.10 1.81 24.74
C ARG A 761 -3.06 2.38 23.69
N ALA A 762 -3.77 3.48 23.97
CA ALA A 762 -4.66 4.15 23.03
C ALA A 762 -3.93 4.61 21.75
N LEU A 763 -2.69 5.12 21.84
CA LEU A 763 -1.86 5.42 20.67
C LEU A 763 -1.61 4.16 19.81
N LYS A 764 -1.22 3.04 20.44
CA LYS A 764 -1.00 1.77 19.73
C LYS A 764 -2.28 1.23 19.07
N LEU A 765 -3.40 1.25 19.79
CA LEU A 765 -4.72 0.87 19.25
C LEU A 765 -5.12 1.72 18.04
N SER A 766 -4.84 3.03 18.07
CA SER A 766 -5.09 3.93 16.95
C SER A 766 -4.29 3.56 15.70
N ILE A 767 -3.02 3.14 15.85
CA ILE A 767 -2.19 2.66 14.73
C ILE A 767 -2.80 1.37 14.17
N MET A 768 -3.12 0.41 15.05
CA MET A 768 -3.68 -0.91 14.70
C MET A 768 -4.98 -0.83 13.90
N CYS A 769 -5.90 0.05 14.30
CA CYS A 769 -7.18 0.23 13.62
C CYS A 769 -7.10 1.09 12.35
N SER A 770 -6.02 1.87 12.15
CA SER A 770 -5.91 2.85 11.05
C SER A 770 -5.93 2.20 9.67
N TYR A 771 -5.26 1.05 9.49
CA TYR A 771 -5.26 0.35 8.21
C TYR A 771 -6.66 -0.21 7.88
N TRP A 772 -7.23 -1.03 8.76
CA TRP A 772 -8.53 -1.68 8.53
C TRP A 772 -9.64 -0.66 8.26
N LYS A 773 -9.73 0.42 9.04
CA LYS A 773 -10.71 1.51 8.84
C LYS A 773 -10.70 2.09 7.41
N ASN A 774 -9.54 2.10 6.75
CA ASN A 774 -9.40 2.59 5.38
C ASN A 774 -9.52 1.47 4.32
N ALA A 775 -9.34 0.20 4.68
CA ALA A 775 -9.30 -0.93 3.75
C ALA A 775 -10.61 -1.74 3.72
N MET A 776 -11.28 -1.92 4.86
CA MET A 776 -12.49 -2.70 5.10
C MET A 776 -13.50 -2.59 3.95
N LYS A 777 -14.03 -1.39 3.66
CA LYS A 777 -15.01 -1.17 2.57
C LYS A 777 -14.56 -1.62 1.18
N ARG A 778 -13.25 -1.61 0.88
CA ARG A 778 -12.72 -2.08 -0.41
C ARG A 778 -12.52 -3.60 -0.46
N ILE A 779 -12.23 -4.20 0.69
CA ILE A 779 -12.07 -5.65 0.87
C ILE A 779 -13.45 -6.35 0.90
N GLU A 780 -14.39 -5.82 1.69
CA GLU A 780 -15.77 -6.33 1.77
C GLU A 780 -16.54 -6.16 0.45
N GLY A 781 -16.24 -5.11 -0.33
CA GLY A 781 -16.78 -4.90 -1.67
C GLY A 781 -16.11 -5.71 -2.79
N GLN A 782 -15.28 -6.72 -2.45
CA GLN A 782 -14.77 -7.67 -3.43
C GLN A 782 -15.79 -8.77 -3.69
N MET A 783 -15.99 -9.12 -4.97
CA MET A 783 -16.95 -10.15 -5.36
C MET A 783 -16.33 -11.55 -5.24
N ALA A 784 -16.50 -12.16 -4.08
CA ALA A 784 -16.16 -13.55 -3.78
C ALA A 784 -17.28 -14.49 -4.25
N LEU A 785 -16.97 -15.36 -5.21
CA LEU A 785 -17.91 -16.32 -5.79
C LEU A 785 -17.54 -17.75 -5.42
N GLY A 786 -18.55 -18.58 -5.10
CA GLY A 786 -18.38 -19.98 -4.76
C GLY A 786 -18.39 -20.89 -5.98
N LEU A 787 -17.55 -21.93 -5.96
CA LEU A 787 -17.56 -22.99 -6.98
C LEU A 787 -18.13 -24.27 -6.36
N LYS A 788 -19.00 -24.97 -7.09
CA LYS A 788 -19.49 -26.30 -6.66
C LYS A 788 -18.47 -27.38 -7.02
N LYS A 789 -18.64 -28.57 -6.46
CA LYS A 789 -17.85 -29.77 -6.80
C LYS A 789 -17.78 -30.02 -8.30
N GLU A 790 -18.88 -29.79 -9.03
CA GLU A 790 -19.00 -29.98 -10.47
C GLU A 790 -18.26 -28.90 -11.31
N ASP A 791 -17.97 -27.74 -10.71
CA ASP A 791 -17.22 -26.64 -11.34
C ASP A 791 -15.70 -26.75 -11.13
N LEU A 792 -15.26 -27.62 -10.22
CA LEU A 792 -13.85 -27.85 -9.90
C LEU A 792 -13.23 -28.89 -10.84
N PRO A 793 -11.99 -28.68 -11.34
CA PRO A 793 -11.33 -29.69 -12.17
C PRO A 793 -10.92 -30.91 -11.34
N SER A 794 -10.91 -32.08 -11.97
CA SER A 794 -10.78 -33.39 -11.29
C SER A 794 -9.49 -33.55 -10.48
N ASN A 795 -8.42 -32.82 -10.80
CA ASN A 795 -7.18 -32.83 -10.02
C ASN A 795 -7.34 -32.19 -8.63
N VAL A 796 -8.25 -31.23 -8.48
CA VAL A 796 -8.61 -30.66 -7.17
C VAL A 796 -9.40 -31.70 -6.38
N ILE A 797 -10.45 -32.26 -6.98
CA ILE A 797 -11.37 -33.22 -6.34
C ILE A 797 -10.62 -34.49 -5.89
N ASN A 798 -9.69 -34.98 -6.70
CA ASN A 798 -8.90 -36.18 -6.41
C ASN A 798 -7.71 -35.92 -5.45
N SER A 799 -7.51 -34.66 -5.02
CA SER A 799 -6.43 -34.33 -4.09
C SER A 799 -6.74 -34.80 -2.67
N SER A 800 -5.76 -35.38 -1.97
CA SER A 800 -5.89 -35.76 -0.56
C SER A 800 -6.13 -34.58 0.41
N LYS A 801 -5.97 -33.34 -0.07
CA LYS A 801 -6.23 -32.09 0.67
C LYS A 801 -7.63 -31.50 0.37
N TYR A 802 -8.44 -32.16 -0.46
CA TYR A 802 -9.82 -31.72 -0.77
C TYR A 802 -10.81 -32.24 0.28
N GLU A 803 -11.70 -31.35 0.74
CA GLU A 803 -12.75 -31.65 1.71
C GLU A 803 -14.08 -31.11 1.16
N GLU A 804 -15.05 -31.98 0.93
CA GLU A 804 -16.30 -31.64 0.22
C GLU A 804 -17.18 -30.62 0.96
N ASP A 805 -17.08 -30.57 2.29
CA ASP A 805 -17.79 -29.58 3.13
C ASP A 805 -17.12 -28.18 3.13
N ARG A 806 -15.93 -28.03 2.54
CA ARG A 806 -15.22 -26.74 2.53
C ARG A 806 -15.66 -25.86 1.37
N TYR A 807 -15.75 -24.56 1.66
CA TYR A 807 -15.95 -23.56 0.62
C TYR A 807 -14.68 -23.37 -0.22
N TYR A 808 -14.81 -23.57 -1.53
CA TYR A 808 -13.84 -23.19 -2.56
C TYR A 808 -14.46 -22.14 -3.47
N GLY A 809 -13.65 -21.19 -3.95
CA GLY A 809 -14.15 -20.10 -4.76
C GLY A 809 -13.03 -19.27 -5.40
N ALA A 810 -13.43 -18.17 -6.04
CA ALA A 810 -12.47 -17.23 -6.61
C ALA A 810 -12.98 -15.79 -6.55
N ILE A 811 -12.02 -14.86 -6.69
CA ILE A 811 -12.24 -13.44 -6.94
C ILE A 811 -11.60 -13.13 -8.29
N VAL A 812 -12.36 -12.45 -9.16
CA VAL A 812 -11.90 -11.93 -10.45
C VAL A 812 -11.59 -10.43 -10.26
N PRO A 813 -10.31 -10.01 -10.19
CA PRO A 813 -9.96 -8.62 -9.92
C PRO A 813 -10.37 -7.71 -11.09
N ARG A 814 -10.97 -6.55 -10.75
CA ARG A 814 -11.46 -5.56 -11.74
C ARG A 814 -10.33 -4.69 -12.29
N ILE A 815 -9.34 -5.32 -12.91
CA ILE A 815 -8.14 -4.66 -13.43
C ILE A 815 -8.46 -3.86 -14.69
N VAL A 816 -8.10 -2.58 -14.69
CA VAL A 816 -7.97 -1.75 -15.89
C VAL A 816 -6.53 -1.93 -16.39
N SER A 817 -6.32 -2.62 -17.51
CA SER A 817 -4.98 -3.08 -17.94
C SER A 817 -4.02 -1.94 -18.23
N ALA A 818 -4.51 -0.82 -18.79
CA ALA A 818 -3.75 0.43 -18.92
C ALA A 818 -4.45 1.57 -18.18
N GLY A 819 -4.54 1.49 -16.85
CA GLY A 819 -5.24 2.47 -16.01
C GLY A 819 -4.51 3.81 -15.78
N THR A 820 -3.26 3.93 -16.22
CA THR A 820 -2.43 5.14 -16.09
C THR A 820 -1.77 5.52 -17.42
N ILE A 821 -1.30 6.77 -17.55
CA ILE A 821 -0.53 7.23 -18.73
C ILE A 821 0.77 6.44 -18.97
N THR A 822 1.30 5.76 -17.96
CA THR A 822 2.49 4.89 -18.06
C THR A 822 2.13 3.47 -18.48
N ARG A 823 0.85 3.23 -18.82
CA ARG A 823 0.24 1.93 -19.12
C ARG A 823 0.23 0.94 -17.95
N ARG A 824 0.59 1.35 -16.74
CA ARG A 824 0.43 0.48 -15.55
C ARG A 824 -1.04 0.18 -15.31
N ALA A 825 -1.31 -1.07 -14.97
CA ALA A 825 -2.62 -1.53 -14.53
C ALA A 825 -3.07 -0.84 -13.24
N VAL A 826 -4.38 -0.68 -13.08
CA VAL A 826 -5.01 -0.09 -11.89
C VAL A 826 -6.15 -0.96 -11.40
N GLU A 827 -6.15 -1.22 -10.10
CA GLU A 827 -7.21 -1.87 -9.32
C GLU A 827 -7.07 -1.33 -7.88
N ALA A 828 -8.17 -1.15 -7.15
CA ALA A 828 -8.22 -0.34 -5.93
C ALA A 828 -7.90 -1.12 -4.62
N THR A 829 -7.79 -2.44 -4.70
CA THR A 829 -7.60 -3.33 -3.54
C THR A 829 -6.29 -4.10 -3.67
N TRP A 830 -6.21 -5.02 -4.63
CA TRP A 830 -5.15 -6.01 -4.82
C TRP A 830 -3.84 -5.38 -5.31
N LEU A 831 -3.89 -4.48 -6.29
CA LEU A 831 -2.71 -3.74 -6.76
C LEU A 831 -2.22 -2.67 -5.76
N THR A 832 -2.92 -2.52 -4.62
CA THR A 832 -2.52 -1.67 -3.48
C THR A 832 -2.37 -2.46 -2.17
N ALA A 833 -2.44 -3.80 -2.23
CA ALA A 833 -2.45 -4.65 -1.05
C ALA A 833 -1.11 -4.56 -0.31
N SER A 834 -1.15 -4.18 0.98
CA SER A 834 0.05 -4.17 1.81
C SER A 834 0.52 -5.58 2.13
N ASN A 835 1.78 -5.69 2.54
CA ASN A 835 2.28 -6.88 3.22
C ASN A 835 1.71 -6.96 4.65
N ALA A 836 1.84 -8.12 5.30
CA ALA A 836 1.41 -8.30 6.68
C ALA A 836 2.28 -7.51 7.66
N TYR A 837 1.64 -6.84 8.62
CA TYR A 837 2.29 -6.02 9.65
C TYR A 837 1.72 -6.37 11.04
N PRO A 838 2.59 -6.65 12.05
CA PRO A 838 2.13 -7.08 13.38
C PRO A 838 1.36 -5.99 14.14
N ASP A 839 1.54 -4.74 13.73
CA ASP A 839 0.88 -3.54 14.26
C ASP A 839 -0.40 -3.16 13.51
N ARG A 840 -0.93 -3.96 12.55
CA ARG A 840 -2.07 -3.54 11.68
C ARG A 840 -3.10 -4.65 11.46
N VAL A 841 -4.33 -4.40 11.90
CA VAL A 841 -5.49 -5.31 11.71
C VAL A 841 -5.75 -5.53 10.23
N GLY A 842 -5.91 -6.77 9.80
CA GLY A 842 -6.25 -7.16 8.43
C GLY A 842 -5.18 -6.83 7.38
N SER A 843 -3.93 -6.66 7.78
CA SER A 843 -2.83 -6.40 6.83
C SER A 843 -2.33 -7.66 6.11
N GLU A 844 -2.75 -8.84 6.56
CA GLU A 844 -2.48 -10.17 5.98
C GLU A 844 -3.28 -10.50 4.71
N LEU A 845 -4.00 -9.53 4.12
CA LEU A 845 -4.90 -9.70 2.98
C LEU A 845 -4.34 -10.58 1.85
N LYS A 846 -3.07 -10.39 1.46
CA LYS A 846 -2.42 -11.18 0.40
C LYS A 846 -2.52 -12.70 0.70
N ALA A 847 -2.24 -13.10 1.94
CA ALA A 847 -2.16 -14.52 2.35
C ALA A 847 -3.53 -15.21 2.46
N MET A 848 -4.63 -14.47 2.28
CA MET A 848 -5.99 -15.01 2.18
C MET A 848 -6.32 -15.49 0.76
N VAL A 849 -5.52 -15.09 -0.23
CA VAL A 849 -5.49 -15.74 -1.55
C VAL A 849 -4.66 -17.01 -1.40
N GLN A 850 -5.32 -18.16 -1.58
CA GLN A 850 -4.79 -19.48 -1.26
C GLN A 850 -5.05 -20.42 -2.43
N ALA A 851 -4.03 -21.18 -2.82
CA ALA A 851 -4.13 -22.11 -3.93
C ALA A 851 -5.12 -23.25 -3.59
N PRO A 852 -5.96 -23.69 -4.53
CA PRO A 852 -6.81 -24.86 -4.34
C PRO A 852 -5.95 -26.14 -4.25
N PRO A 853 -6.45 -27.22 -3.63
CA PRO A 853 -5.79 -28.52 -3.58
C PRO A 853 -5.24 -28.96 -4.95
N GLY A 854 -3.99 -29.43 -4.99
CA GLY A 854 -3.31 -29.85 -6.23
C GLY A 854 -2.70 -28.71 -7.05
N TYR A 855 -2.76 -27.46 -6.58
CA TYR A 855 -2.07 -26.29 -7.17
C TYR A 855 -1.20 -25.58 -6.13
N ASN A 856 -0.16 -24.88 -6.59
CA ASN A 856 0.64 -23.94 -5.83
C ASN A 856 0.83 -22.64 -6.63
N PHE A 857 1.12 -21.54 -5.96
CA PHE A 857 1.59 -20.32 -6.61
C PHE A 857 3.08 -20.43 -6.92
N VAL A 858 3.46 -20.07 -8.15
CA VAL A 858 4.84 -19.92 -8.59
C VAL A 858 5.04 -18.47 -9.03
N GLY A 859 6.08 -17.80 -8.57
CA GLY A 859 6.33 -16.41 -8.94
C GLY A 859 7.58 -15.81 -8.32
N ALA A 860 7.94 -14.60 -8.73
CA ALA A 860 9.13 -13.92 -8.23
C ALA A 860 8.95 -12.39 -8.19
N ASP A 861 9.79 -11.73 -7.40
CA ASP A 861 9.97 -10.28 -7.39
C ASP A 861 11.10 -9.90 -8.36
N VAL A 862 10.88 -8.94 -9.26
CA VAL A 862 11.92 -8.50 -10.21
C VAL A 862 12.86 -7.51 -9.52
N ASP A 863 13.91 -8.03 -8.90
CA ASP A 863 14.92 -7.26 -8.16
C ASP A 863 15.33 -5.96 -8.87
N SER A 864 14.95 -4.83 -8.26
CA SER A 864 15.30 -3.47 -8.67
C SER A 864 15.00 -3.15 -10.15
N GLN A 865 13.89 -3.67 -10.70
CA GLN A 865 13.49 -3.54 -12.12
C GLN A 865 13.69 -2.12 -12.69
N GLU A 866 13.02 -1.10 -12.11
CA GLU A 866 13.09 0.28 -12.61
C GLU A 866 14.50 0.89 -12.52
N LEU A 867 15.27 0.47 -11.52
CA LEU A 867 16.65 0.92 -11.31
C LEU A 867 17.57 0.35 -12.39
N TRP A 868 17.44 -0.96 -12.67
CA TRP A 868 18.18 -1.63 -13.74
C TRP A 868 17.81 -1.07 -15.12
N ILE A 869 16.53 -0.83 -15.40
CA ILE A 869 16.07 -0.18 -16.64
C ILE A 869 16.69 1.22 -16.78
N SER A 870 16.71 2.01 -15.70
CA SER A 870 17.34 3.33 -15.72
C SER A 870 18.86 3.24 -15.94
N ALA A 871 19.51 2.22 -15.37
CA ALA A 871 20.94 2.00 -15.48
C ALA A 871 21.35 1.62 -16.91
N ILE A 872 20.68 0.63 -17.51
CA ILE A 872 20.98 0.18 -18.87
C ILE A 872 20.67 1.26 -19.93
N ILE A 873 19.67 2.12 -19.70
CA ILE A 873 19.43 3.31 -20.53
C ILE A 873 20.62 4.29 -20.48
N GLY A 874 21.22 4.51 -19.30
CA GLY A 874 22.44 5.32 -19.18
C GLY A 874 23.67 4.64 -19.82
N ASP A 875 23.85 3.35 -19.57
CA ASP A 875 24.98 2.57 -20.10
C ASP A 875 24.95 2.38 -21.63
N SER A 876 23.77 2.53 -22.25
CA SER A 876 23.60 2.54 -23.72
C SER A 876 24.47 3.59 -24.43
N TYR A 877 24.96 4.61 -23.73
CA TYR A 877 25.91 5.59 -24.29
C TYR A 877 27.23 4.96 -24.75
N ALA A 878 27.79 4.04 -23.96
CA ALA A 878 29.03 3.34 -24.32
C ALA A 878 28.78 1.96 -24.94
N LYS A 879 27.52 1.51 -24.97
CA LYS A 879 27.10 0.13 -25.32
C LYS A 879 27.83 -0.93 -24.48
N LEU A 880 28.06 -0.62 -23.21
CA LEU A 880 28.78 -1.48 -22.27
C LEU A 880 28.09 -1.42 -20.90
N HIS A 881 27.53 -2.55 -20.46
CA HIS A 881 26.93 -2.69 -19.13
C HIS A 881 27.89 -2.23 -18.04
N GLY A 882 27.39 -1.43 -17.09
CA GLY A 882 28.14 -0.93 -15.95
C GLY A 882 29.19 0.16 -16.26
N CYS A 883 29.17 0.74 -17.47
CA CYS A 883 30.12 1.79 -17.82
C CYS A 883 29.88 3.11 -17.07
N THR A 884 28.64 3.38 -16.64
CA THR A 884 28.32 4.49 -15.74
C THR A 884 28.49 4.07 -14.28
N ALA A 885 28.89 5.00 -13.42
CA ALA A 885 28.95 4.75 -11.97
C ALA A 885 27.61 4.27 -11.39
N PHE A 886 26.48 4.74 -11.92
CA PHE A 886 25.13 4.28 -11.57
C PHE A 886 24.87 2.83 -12.03
N GLY A 887 25.25 2.47 -13.25
CA GLY A 887 25.18 1.09 -13.75
C GLY A 887 26.04 0.13 -12.94
N TRP A 888 27.30 0.50 -12.66
CA TRP A 888 28.20 -0.27 -11.82
C TRP A 888 27.64 -0.51 -10.41
N MET A 889 27.15 0.55 -9.75
CA MET A 889 26.51 0.44 -8.42
C MET A 889 25.22 -0.40 -8.43
N THR A 890 24.57 -0.56 -9.58
CA THR A 890 23.35 -1.37 -9.72
C THR A 890 23.66 -2.84 -9.99
N LEU A 891 24.72 -3.14 -10.75
CA LEU A 891 25.12 -4.50 -11.12
C LEU A 891 26.04 -5.20 -10.11
N GLN A 892 26.87 -4.43 -9.38
CA GLN A 892 27.91 -4.93 -8.47
C GLN A 892 27.89 -4.27 -7.07
N GLY A 893 26.99 -3.31 -6.82
CA GLY A 893 26.92 -2.63 -5.53
C GLY A 893 26.43 -3.54 -4.39
N ASN A 894 27.21 -3.60 -3.30
CA ASN A 894 26.91 -4.40 -2.12
C ASN A 894 26.51 -3.51 -0.93
N LYS A 895 25.52 -3.97 -0.17
CA LYS A 895 25.07 -3.33 1.08
C LYS A 895 26.10 -3.46 2.20
N ALA A 896 26.85 -4.57 2.27
CA ALA A 896 27.88 -4.77 3.29
C ALA A 896 29.03 -3.77 3.14
N ASP A 897 29.50 -3.59 1.91
CA ASP A 897 30.62 -2.70 1.56
C ASP A 897 30.19 -1.23 1.38
N LYS A 898 28.90 -0.93 1.58
CA LYS A 898 28.24 0.36 1.30
C LYS A 898 28.44 0.89 -0.12
N THR A 899 28.81 0.03 -1.06
CA THR A 899 28.99 0.38 -2.48
C THR A 899 27.67 0.47 -3.23
N ASP A 900 26.56 -0.01 -2.65
CA ASP A 900 25.22 0.18 -3.21
C ASP A 900 24.77 1.65 -3.22
N LEU A 901 24.03 2.02 -4.27
CA LEU A 901 23.55 3.37 -4.53
C LEU A 901 22.84 4.02 -3.33
N HIS A 902 22.02 3.26 -2.59
CA HIS A 902 21.26 3.79 -1.46
C HIS A 902 22.17 4.09 -0.27
N SER A 903 23.17 3.24 0.00
CA SER A 903 24.15 3.51 1.07
C SER A 903 25.04 4.71 0.75
N LYS A 904 25.54 4.84 -0.49
CA LYS A 904 26.35 5.99 -0.91
C LYS A 904 25.58 7.32 -0.85
N THR A 905 24.29 7.29 -1.20
CA THR A 905 23.39 8.46 -1.06
C THR A 905 23.12 8.78 0.42
N ALA A 906 22.86 7.76 1.24
CA ALA A 906 22.62 7.90 2.67
C ALA A 906 23.80 8.55 3.40
N GLU A 907 25.02 8.12 3.07
CA GLU A 907 26.28 8.68 3.58
C GLU A 907 26.48 10.14 3.14
N THR A 908 26.29 10.44 1.84
CA THR A 908 26.45 11.80 1.29
C THR A 908 25.55 12.84 1.97
N VAL A 909 24.33 12.45 2.37
CA VAL A 909 23.33 13.37 2.93
C VAL A 909 23.23 13.27 4.47
N GLY A 910 23.75 12.21 5.06
CA GLY A 910 23.63 11.90 6.49
C GLY A 910 22.20 11.52 6.90
N ILE A 911 21.61 10.53 6.21
CA ILE A 911 20.27 9.99 6.44
C ILE A 911 20.29 8.46 6.53
N SER A 912 19.18 7.82 6.90
CA SER A 912 19.06 6.36 6.85
C SER A 912 19.00 5.84 5.40
N ARG A 913 19.41 4.57 5.20
CA ARG A 913 19.36 3.92 3.87
C ARG A 913 17.94 3.86 3.31
N ASP A 914 16.93 3.69 4.17
CA ASP A 914 15.53 3.59 3.72
C ASP A 914 14.98 4.96 3.30
N HIS A 915 15.34 6.05 4.00
CA HIS A 915 15.07 7.41 3.54
C HIS A 915 15.80 7.68 2.21
N ALA A 916 17.06 7.26 2.07
CA ALA A 916 17.81 7.37 0.82
C ALA A 916 17.21 6.56 -0.34
N LYS A 917 16.56 5.41 -0.06
CA LYS A 917 15.75 4.68 -1.06
C LYS A 917 14.63 5.57 -1.58
N VAL A 918 13.83 6.19 -0.71
CA VAL A 918 12.76 7.11 -1.12
C VAL A 918 13.30 8.30 -1.93
N PHE A 919 14.45 8.86 -1.56
CA PHE A 919 15.10 9.91 -2.37
C PHE A 919 15.48 9.44 -3.77
N ASN A 920 16.16 8.30 -3.91
CA ASN A 920 16.68 7.89 -5.21
C ASN A 920 15.58 7.55 -6.20
N TYR A 921 14.54 6.83 -5.78
CA TYR A 921 13.38 6.60 -6.64
C TYR A 921 12.70 7.93 -7.03
N GLY A 922 12.44 8.82 -6.06
CA GLY A 922 11.88 10.15 -6.36
C GLY A 922 12.72 10.99 -7.34
N ARG A 923 14.05 10.91 -7.24
CA ARG A 923 14.99 11.62 -8.12
C ARG A 923 15.02 11.04 -9.54
N ILE A 924 15.02 9.71 -9.69
CA ILE A 924 14.94 9.02 -10.99
C ILE A 924 13.66 9.43 -11.74
N TYR A 925 12.55 9.58 -11.02
CA TYR A 925 11.29 10.13 -11.55
C TYR A 925 11.31 11.66 -11.81
N GLY A 926 12.49 12.28 -11.91
CA GLY A 926 12.66 13.69 -12.27
C GLY A 926 12.30 14.69 -11.16
N ALA A 927 12.14 14.28 -9.90
CA ALA A 927 11.88 15.24 -8.83
C ALA A 927 13.05 16.20 -8.62
N GLY A 928 12.78 17.51 -8.63
CA GLY A 928 13.80 18.56 -8.49
C GLY A 928 14.18 18.91 -7.04
N GLN A 929 15.14 19.82 -6.87
CA GLN A 929 15.71 20.21 -5.57
C GLN A 929 14.66 20.62 -4.52
N LYS A 930 13.65 21.44 -4.89
CA LYS A 930 12.55 21.86 -3.99
C LYS A 930 11.68 20.70 -3.47
N PHE A 931 11.66 19.54 -4.14
CA PHE A 931 11.01 18.34 -3.61
C PHE A 931 11.90 17.70 -2.54
N ALA A 932 13.18 17.53 -2.83
CA ALA A 932 14.13 16.95 -1.88
C ALA A 932 14.27 17.79 -0.60
N GLU A 933 14.29 19.12 -0.71
CA GLU A 933 14.28 20.04 0.44
C GLU A 933 13.09 19.78 1.38
N ARG A 934 11.87 19.72 0.83
CA ARG A 934 10.65 19.42 1.59
C ARG A 934 10.71 18.03 2.22
N LEU A 935 11.19 17.02 1.48
CA LEU A 935 11.28 15.65 1.96
C LEU A 935 12.35 15.50 3.08
N LEU A 936 13.49 16.19 2.96
CA LEU A 936 14.52 16.26 4.02
C LEU A 936 13.93 16.86 5.30
N MET A 937 13.15 17.94 5.19
CA MET A 937 12.47 18.57 6.32
C MET A 937 11.32 17.72 6.91
N GLN A 938 10.70 16.83 6.14
CA GLN A 938 9.71 15.87 6.64
C GLN A 938 10.35 14.72 7.42
N PHE A 939 11.47 14.19 6.93
CA PHE A 939 12.24 13.16 7.64
C PHE A 939 12.92 13.72 8.89
N ASN A 940 13.49 14.91 8.79
CA ASN A 940 14.13 15.61 9.91
C ASN A 940 13.65 17.07 9.97
N HIS A 941 12.62 17.32 10.78
CA HIS A 941 12.04 18.65 10.98
C HIS A 941 12.96 19.65 11.70
N ARG A 942 14.14 19.22 12.17
CA ARG A 942 15.16 20.09 12.77
C ARG A 942 16.05 20.77 11.71
N LEU A 943 16.08 20.26 10.48
CA LEU A 943 16.80 20.91 9.37
C LEU A 943 16.16 22.25 9.05
N THR A 944 16.94 23.33 9.16
CA THR A 944 16.52 24.64 8.66
C THR A 944 16.33 24.58 7.13
N PRO A 945 15.51 25.47 6.53
CA PRO A 945 15.36 25.54 5.07
C PRO A 945 16.70 25.74 4.35
N LYS A 946 17.64 26.48 4.97
CA LYS A 946 18.99 26.73 4.43
C LYS A 946 19.86 25.47 4.43
N GLU A 947 19.86 24.71 5.52
CA GLU A 947 20.58 23.42 5.59
C GLU A 947 19.96 22.38 4.65
N ALA A 948 18.63 22.30 4.59
CA ALA A 948 17.92 21.41 3.67
C ALA A 948 18.25 21.75 2.20
N ALA A 949 18.27 23.03 1.83
CA ALA A 949 18.68 23.48 0.50
C ALA A 949 20.15 23.18 0.22
N THR A 950 21.04 23.36 1.20
CA THR A 950 22.47 23.05 1.06
C THR A 950 22.69 21.55 0.86
N LYS A 951 22.07 20.70 1.69
CA LYS A 951 22.13 19.24 1.56
C LYS A 951 21.53 18.74 0.25
N ALA A 952 20.38 19.28 -0.17
CA ALA A 952 19.78 18.96 -1.46
C ALA A 952 20.68 19.36 -2.62
N LYS A 953 21.27 20.57 -2.59
CA LYS A 953 22.21 21.05 -3.63
C LYS A 953 23.47 20.17 -3.72
N ILE A 954 24.04 19.75 -2.59
CA ILE A 954 25.17 18.81 -2.55
C ILE A 954 24.74 17.47 -3.17
N MET A 955 23.61 16.89 -2.71
CA MET A 955 23.09 15.63 -3.23
C MET A 955 22.91 15.67 -4.75
N PHE A 956 22.16 16.64 -5.29
CA PHE A 956 21.95 16.77 -6.74
C PHE A 956 23.25 17.05 -7.50
N GLY A 957 24.18 17.80 -6.92
CA GLY A 957 25.49 18.06 -7.52
C GLY A 957 26.35 16.79 -7.66
N THR A 958 26.37 15.92 -6.64
CA THR A 958 27.09 14.64 -6.68
C THR A 958 26.44 13.62 -7.60
N THR A 959 25.10 13.64 -7.71
CA THR A 959 24.36 12.58 -8.40
C THR A 959 23.88 12.96 -9.80
N LYS A 960 23.02 13.98 -9.94
CA LYS A 960 22.56 14.46 -11.26
C LYS A 960 23.66 15.24 -11.99
N GLY A 961 24.56 15.88 -11.23
CA GLY A 961 25.67 16.64 -11.79
C GLY A 961 25.33 18.10 -12.09
N ARG A 962 26.12 18.72 -12.96
CA ARG A 962 25.99 20.12 -13.39
C ARG A 962 25.63 20.18 -14.87
N ARG A 963 24.88 21.21 -15.29
CA ARG A 963 24.63 21.47 -16.72
C ARG A 963 25.82 22.19 -17.35
N ILE A 964 26.38 21.62 -18.42
CA ILE A 964 27.44 22.23 -19.24
C ILE A 964 26.82 23.17 -20.29
N LYS A 965 27.61 24.09 -20.86
CA LYS A 965 27.25 24.84 -22.07
C LYS A 965 26.82 23.86 -23.18
N GLY A 966 25.54 23.88 -23.56
CA GLY A 966 24.91 22.85 -24.40
C GLY A 966 23.77 22.08 -23.71
N GLY A 967 23.49 22.36 -22.43
CA GLY A 967 22.27 21.90 -21.74
C GLY A 967 22.35 20.51 -21.09
N LYS A 968 23.30 19.66 -21.51
CA LYS A 968 23.52 18.32 -20.97
C LYS A 968 24.14 18.34 -19.56
N TRP A 969 23.84 17.31 -18.77
CA TRP A 969 24.37 17.06 -17.44
C TRP A 969 25.72 16.33 -17.49
N ALA A 970 26.61 16.64 -16.56
CA ALA A 970 27.92 16.00 -16.39
C ALA A 970 28.42 16.07 -14.94
N GLU A 971 29.54 15.38 -14.65
CA GLU A 971 30.21 15.29 -13.33
C GLU A 971 29.42 14.54 -12.23
N GLY A 972 28.17 14.12 -12.48
CA GLY A 972 27.35 13.36 -11.54
C GLY A 972 27.30 11.85 -11.86
N THR A 973 27.10 11.03 -10.83
CA THR A 973 27.01 9.57 -10.97
C THR A 973 25.90 9.08 -11.90
N GLU A 974 24.83 9.87 -12.04
CA GLU A 974 23.61 9.58 -12.81
C GLU A 974 23.46 10.49 -14.05
N SER A 975 24.44 11.36 -14.35
CA SER A 975 24.29 12.39 -15.38
C SER A 975 23.92 11.84 -16.77
N GLU A 976 24.55 10.75 -17.20
CA GLU A 976 24.29 10.18 -18.53
C GLU A 976 22.91 9.51 -18.63
N MET A 977 22.43 8.89 -17.55
CA MET A 977 21.03 8.41 -17.47
C MET A 977 20.05 9.57 -17.63
N PHE A 978 20.26 10.69 -16.94
CA PHE A 978 19.40 11.86 -17.13
C PHE A 978 19.53 12.51 -18.51
N ASN A 979 20.71 12.51 -19.13
CA ASN A 979 20.86 12.95 -20.53
C ASN A 979 20.01 12.10 -21.46
N ARG A 980 20.09 10.77 -21.36
CA ARG A 980 19.34 9.84 -22.20
C ARG A 980 17.83 9.89 -21.95
N LEU A 981 17.40 10.03 -20.69
CA LEU A 981 15.98 10.22 -20.38
C LEU A 981 15.45 11.58 -20.85
N GLU A 982 16.24 12.66 -20.73
CA GLU A 982 15.87 13.98 -21.27
C GLU A 982 15.83 13.94 -22.80
N ASP A 983 16.83 13.38 -23.49
CA ASP A 983 16.88 13.21 -24.96
C ASP A 983 15.61 12.47 -25.48
N ILE A 984 15.26 11.31 -24.89
CA ILE A 984 14.03 10.56 -25.23
C ILE A 984 12.78 11.39 -24.93
N ALA A 985 12.71 12.00 -23.73
CA ALA A 985 11.54 12.77 -23.31
C ALA A 985 11.29 13.98 -24.21
N THR A 986 12.34 14.66 -24.71
CA THR A 986 12.25 15.86 -25.56
C THR A 986 11.99 15.59 -27.03
N SER A 987 12.22 14.37 -27.52
CA SER A 987 11.99 14.01 -28.93
C SER A 987 10.55 14.30 -29.39
N ASP A 988 10.38 14.63 -30.68
CA ASP A 988 9.09 15.05 -31.27
C ASP A 988 7.95 14.05 -31.00
N LEU A 989 8.26 12.75 -31.11
CA LEU A 989 7.37 11.65 -30.75
C LEU A 989 8.03 10.75 -29.69
N PRO A 990 7.89 11.05 -28.38
CA PRO A 990 8.51 10.28 -27.31
C PRO A 990 8.00 8.83 -27.29
N ARG A 991 8.94 7.88 -27.41
CA ARG A 991 8.69 6.43 -27.43
C ARG A 991 9.53 5.69 -26.40
N THR A 992 9.03 4.56 -25.90
CA THR A 992 9.85 3.65 -25.08
C THR A 992 10.96 3.00 -25.92
N PRO A 993 12.17 2.81 -25.37
CA PRO A 993 13.33 2.35 -26.14
C PRO A 993 13.25 0.88 -26.60
N VAL A 994 12.39 0.05 -25.98
CA VAL A 994 12.32 -1.40 -26.25
C VAL A 994 11.17 -1.75 -27.20
N LEU A 995 9.92 -1.41 -26.85
CA LEU A 995 8.74 -1.74 -27.66
C LEU A 995 8.23 -0.58 -28.54
N GLY A 996 8.90 0.58 -28.53
CA GLY A 996 8.56 1.72 -29.39
C GLY A 996 7.22 2.38 -29.06
N CYS A 997 6.71 2.18 -27.85
CA CYS A 997 5.38 2.61 -27.41
C CYS A 997 5.35 4.12 -27.18
N CYS A 998 4.43 4.84 -27.82
CA CYS A 998 4.34 6.30 -27.71
C CYS A 998 3.78 6.75 -26.35
N ILE A 999 4.15 7.97 -25.94
CA ILE A 999 3.50 8.69 -24.84
C ILE A 999 2.03 9.06 -25.20
N SER A 1000 1.21 9.42 -24.20
CA SER A 1000 -0.12 10.01 -24.46
C SER A 1000 0.00 11.32 -25.22
N LYS A 1001 -0.92 11.58 -26.16
CA LYS A 1001 -1.02 12.84 -26.93
C LYS A 1001 -1.01 14.09 -26.04
N ALA A 1002 -1.60 13.98 -24.84
CA ALA A 1002 -1.65 15.05 -23.84
C ALA A 1002 -0.27 15.46 -23.27
N LEU A 1003 0.82 14.75 -23.59
CA LEU A 1003 2.19 15.03 -23.13
C LEU A 1003 3.22 15.08 -24.27
N GLU A 1004 2.77 15.04 -25.53
CA GLU A 1004 3.64 15.28 -26.69
C GLU A 1004 4.16 16.73 -26.65
N PRO A 1005 5.43 16.99 -27.04
CA PRO A 1005 5.98 18.35 -27.07
C PRO A 1005 5.12 19.32 -27.88
N ASP A 1006 4.52 18.89 -28.98
CA ASP A 1006 3.61 19.71 -29.80
C ASP A 1006 2.40 20.25 -29.00
N ASN A 1007 1.94 19.53 -27.97
CA ASN A 1007 0.76 19.85 -27.19
C ASN A 1007 1.06 20.52 -25.83
N VAL A 1008 2.30 20.43 -25.32
CA VAL A 1008 2.68 21.01 -24.00
C VAL A 1008 3.96 21.87 -24.01
N GLY A 1009 4.71 21.88 -25.10
CA GLY A 1009 6.04 22.48 -25.16
C GLY A 1009 6.98 21.89 -24.10
N ASP A 1010 7.60 22.76 -23.31
CA ASP A 1010 8.48 22.39 -22.19
C ASP A 1010 7.74 22.07 -20.87
N ASP A 1011 6.42 22.21 -20.81
CA ASP A 1011 5.67 21.90 -19.59
C ASP A 1011 5.65 20.38 -19.31
N PHE A 1012 5.41 20.03 -18.05
CA PHE A 1012 5.32 18.65 -17.55
C PHE A 1012 6.55 17.75 -17.83
N MET A 1013 7.74 18.31 -18.10
CA MET A 1013 8.97 17.55 -18.36
C MET A 1013 9.28 16.47 -17.30
N THR A 1014 9.02 16.74 -16.01
CA THR A 1014 9.18 15.74 -14.95
C THR A 1014 8.25 14.53 -15.11
N SER A 1015 7.04 14.74 -15.64
CA SER A 1015 6.09 13.68 -15.95
C SER A 1015 6.50 12.88 -17.19
N ARG A 1016 7.11 13.54 -18.20
CA ARG A 1016 7.68 12.89 -19.40
C ARG A 1016 8.88 11.99 -19.03
N ILE A 1017 9.83 12.50 -18.24
CA ILE A 1017 10.98 11.71 -17.73
C ILE A 1017 10.51 10.50 -16.91
N ASN A 1018 9.60 10.72 -15.95
CA ASN A 1018 9.00 9.64 -15.16
C ASN A 1018 8.29 8.60 -16.05
N TRP A 1019 7.58 9.06 -17.09
CA TRP A 1019 6.90 8.18 -18.04
C TRP A 1019 7.88 7.26 -18.78
N VAL A 1020 9.06 7.74 -19.22
CA VAL A 1020 10.03 6.89 -19.93
C VAL A 1020 10.42 5.66 -19.10
N VAL A 1021 10.77 5.84 -17.82
CA VAL A 1021 11.14 4.73 -16.92
C VAL A 1021 9.93 3.84 -16.62
N GLN A 1022 8.82 4.42 -16.16
CA GLN A 1022 7.66 3.65 -15.71
C GLN A 1022 6.91 2.92 -16.84
N SER A 1023 6.92 3.48 -18.05
CA SER A 1023 6.37 2.87 -19.26
C SER A 1023 7.29 1.76 -19.79
N SER A 1024 8.62 1.92 -19.68
CA SER A 1024 9.56 0.84 -20.00
C SER A 1024 9.47 -0.34 -19.02
N ALA A 1025 9.16 -0.08 -17.74
CA ALA A 1025 8.86 -1.15 -16.77
C ALA A 1025 7.60 -1.96 -17.16
N VAL A 1026 6.59 -1.31 -17.78
CA VAL A 1026 5.41 -2.02 -18.32
C VAL A 1026 5.77 -2.84 -19.57
N ASP A 1027 6.67 -2.35 -20.42
CA ASP A 1027 7.21 -3.15 -21.54
C ASP A 1027 7.90 -4.43 -21.03
N PHE A 1028 8.66 -4.34 -19.94
CA PHE A 1028 9.28 -5.48 -19.27
C PHE A 1028 8.23 -6.49 -18.80
N LEU A 1029 7.18 -6.04 -18.11
CA LEU A 1029 6.09 -6.90 -17.66
C LEU A 1029 5.37 -7.58 -18.84
N HIS A 1030 5.05 -6.85 -19.91
CA HIS A 1030 4.41 -7.43 -21.10
C HIS A 1030 5.28 -8.53 -21.75
N LEU A 1031 6.59 -8.30 -21.86
CA LEU A 1031 7.55 -9.29 -22.37
C LEU A 1031 7.59 -10.55 -21.48
N MET A 1032 7.60 -10.37 -20.15
CA MET A 1032 7.52 -11.49 -19.22
C MET A 1032 6.24 -12.31 -19.41
N LEU A 1033 5.07 -11.66 -19.47
CA LEU A 1033 3.79 -12.35 -19.61
C LEU A 1033 3.69 -13.10 -20.94
N VAL A 1034 4.16 -12.50 -22.04
CA VAL A 1034 4.16 -13.14 -23.37
C VAL A 1034 5.10 -14.34 -23.43
N CYS A 1035 6.33 -14.20 -22.92
CA CYS A 1035 7.30 -15.29 -22.90
C CYS A 1035 6.85 -16.43 -21.97
N MET A 1036 6.37 -16.11 -20.76
CA MET A 1036 5.88 -17.14 -19.84
C MET A 1036 4.67 -17.87 -20.44
N ARG A 1037 3.70 -17.16 -21.03
CA ARG A 1037 2.58 -17.79 -21.74
C ARG A 1037 3.07 -18.72 -22.86
N TRP A 1038 4.05 -18.31 -23.66
CA TRP A 1038 4.63 -19.18 -24.68
C TRP A 1038 5.25 -20.44 -24.09
N LEU A 1039 6.05 -20.33 -23.02
CA LEU A 1039 6.66 -21.50 -22.38
C LEU A 1039 5.63 -22.44 -21.74
N LEU A 1040 4.53 -21.90 -21.20
CA LEU A 1040 3.41 -22.72 -20.71
C LEU A 1040 2.71 -23.47 -21.86
N ASP A 1041 2.37 -22.74 -22.94
CA ASP A 1041 1.66 -23.28 -24.12
C ASP A 1041 2.52 -24.30 -24.90
N GLU A 1042 3.83 -24.08 -25.06
CA GLU A 1042 4.73 -24.91 -25.89
C GLU A 1042 5.17 -26.20 -25.17
N TYR A 1043 5.32 -26.17 -23.85
CA TYR A 1043 5.76 -27.32 -23.06
C TYR A 1043 4.63 -28.07 -22.33
N ASP A 1044 3.36 -27.67 -22.49
CA ASP A 1044 2.23 -28.25 -21.76
C ASP A 1044 2.49 -28.22 -20.23
N ILE A 1045 2.64 -27.01 -19.71
CA ILE A 1045 2.77 -26.71 -18.28
C ILE A 1045 1.43 -26.11 -17.82
N ASP A 1046 0.70 -26.78 -16.93
CA ASP A 1046 -0.64 -26.34 -16.51
C ASP A 1046 -0.53 -25.17 -15.51
N GLY A 1047 -0.60 -23.95 -16.05
CA GLY A 1047 -0.46 -22.70 -15.31
C GLY A 1047 -1.32 -21.56 -15.83
N ARG A 1048 -1.77 -20.69 -14.91
CA ARG A 1048 -2.59 -19.50 -15.20
C ARG A 1048 -2.00 -18.27 -14.51
N PHE A 1049 -2.02 -17.13 -15.20
CA PHE A 1049 -1.68 -15.84 -14.60
C PHE A 1049 -2.64 -15.52 -13.45
N ALA A 1050 -2.11 -15.37 -12.23
CA ALA A 1050 -2.90 -15.04 -11.05
C ALA A 1050 -3.00 -13.52 -10.88
N ILE A 1051 -1.86 -12.85 -10.66
CA ILE A 1051 -1.75 -11.39 -10.53
C ILE A 1051 -0.29 -10.94 -10.65
N SER A 1052 -0.08 -9.67 -10.99
CA SER A 1052 1.18 -8.97 -10.79
C SER A 1052 0.94 -7.78 -9.87
N ILE A 1053 1.75 -7.63 -8.82
CA ILE A 1053 1.60 -6.59 -7.78
C ILE A 1053 2.94 -5.89 -7.63
N HIS A 1054 2.99 -4.60 -7.97
CA HIS A 1054 4.25 -3.86 -8.11
C HIS A 1054 5.19 -4.57 -9.11
N ASP A 1055 6.33 -5.06 -8.63
CA ASP A 1055 7.34 -5.74 -9.45
C ASP A 1055 7.28 -7.29 -9.27
N GLU A 1056 6.31 -7.78 -8.47
CA GLU A 1056 6.01 -9.20 -8.30
C GLU A 1056 5.15 -9.72 -9.46
N VAL A 1057 5.43 -10.92 -9.97
CA VAL A 1057 4.58 -11.64 -10.94
C VAL A 1057 4.28 -13.05 -10.40
N ARG A 1058 2.99 -13.39 -10.27
CA ARG A 1058 2.51 -14.65 -9.66
C ARG A 1058 1.60 -15.42 -10.61
N TYR A 1059 1.84 -16.72 -10.72
CA TYR A 1059 1.06 -17.68 -11.50
C TYR A 1059 0.50 -18.77 -10.58
N LEU A 1060 -0.72 -19.23 -10.84
CA LEU A 1060 -1.27 -20.44 -10.23
C LEU A 1060 -0.89 -21.63 -11.13
N VAL A 1061 -0.16 -22.60 -10.60
CA VAL A 1061 0.40 -23.74 -11.36
C VAL A 1061 0.06 -25.06 -10.67
N LYS A 1062 -0.20 -26.11 -11.44
CA LYS A 1062 -0.45 -27.45 -10.92
C LYS A 1062 0.78 -27.99 -10.16
N GLU A 1063 0.57 -28.72 -9.06
CA GLU A 1063 1.63 -29.17 -8.13
C GLU A 1063 2.71 -30.05 -8.81
N GLU A 1064 2.36 -30.80 -9.86
CA GLU A 1064 3.31 -31.59 -10.68
C GLU A 1064 4.26 -30.72 -11.52
N ASP A 1065 3.82 -29.51 -11.88
CA ASP A 1065 4.45 -28.63 -12.86
C ASP A 1065 5.19 -27.44 -12.24
N GLN A 1066 5.07 -27.24 -10.93
CA GLN A 1066 5.61 -26.10 -10.19
C GLN A 1066 7.11 -25.83 -10.45
N TYR A 1067 7.95 -26.87 -10.50
CA TYR A 1067 9.39 -26.73 -10.76
C TYR A 1067 9.70 -26.42 -12.23
N ARG A 1068 8.88 -26.92 -13.16
CA ARG A 1068 8.97 -26.62 -14.60
C ARG A 1068 8.60 -25.16 -14.85
N ALA A 1069 7.54 -24.68 -14.21
CA ALA A 1069 7.14 -23.28 -14.23
C ALA A 1069 8.19 -22.36 -13.59
N ALA A 1070 8.85 -22.78 -12.49
CA ALA A 1070 9.94 -22.00 -11.89
C ALA A 1070 11.12 -21.83 -12.87
N LEU A 1071 11.53 -22.91 -13.55
CA LEU A 1071 12.56 -22.83 -14.60
C LEU A 1071 12.12 -21.94 -15.78
N ALA A 1072 10.86 -22.06 -16.22
CA ALA A 1072 10.30 -21.22 -17.27
C ALA A 1072 10.28 -19.72 -16.89
N LEU A 1073 10.05 -19.40 -15.62
CA LEU A 1073 10.09 -18.03 -15.11
C LEU A 1073 11.53 -17.48 -15.08
N HIS A 1074 12.51 -18.28 -14.65
CA HIS A 1074 13.94 -17.94 -14.77
C HIS A 1074 14.36 -17.65 -16.22
N ILE A 1075 14.00 -18.51 -17.17
CA ILE A 1075 14.26 -18.32 -18.61
C ILE A 1075 13.56 -17.06 -19.14
N THR A 1076 12.33 -16.81 -18.69
CA THR A 1076 11.54 -15.63 -19.06
C THR A 1076 12.23 -14.32 -18.68
N ASN A 1077 12.82 -14.23 -17.48
CA ASN A 1077 13.59 -13.06 -17.07
C ASN A 1077 14.90 -12.91 -17.88
N LEU A 1078 15.61 -14.01 -18.14
CA LEU A 1078 16.82 -14.03 -18.97
C LEU A 1078 16.54 -13.48 -20.38
N LEU A 1079 15.51 -14.00 -21.06
CA LEU A 1079 15.13 -13.54 -22.41
C LEU A 1079 14.63 -12.09 -22.39
N THR A 1080 13.82 -11.70 -21.40
CA THR A 1080 13.33 -10.31 -21.28
C THR A 1080 14.48 -9.32 -21.08
N ARG A 1081 15.42 -9.60 -20.16
CA ARG A 1081 16.59 -8.74 -19.92
C ARG A 1081 17.55 -8.72 -21.11
N SER A 1082 17.69 -9.84 -21.83
CA SER A 1082 18.49 -9.91 -23.06
C SER A 1082 17.90 -9.07 -24.20
N LEU A 1083 16.58 -9.04 -24.38
CA LEU A 1083 15.94 -8.17 -25.39
C LEU A 1083 16.15 -6.68 -25.05
N PHE A 1084 16.03 -6.30 -23.78
CA PHE A 1084 16.30 -4.94 -23.32
C PHE A 1084 17.73 -4.49 -23.65
N ALA A 1085 18.72 -5.35 -23.40
CA ALA A 1085 20.11 -5.10 -23.78
C ALA A 1085 20.27 -4.97 -25.31
N TYR A 1086 19.71 -5.92 -26.06
CA TYR A 1086 19.78 -5.96 -27.52
C TYR A 1086 19.21 -4.68 -28.17
N LYS A 1087 18.01 -4.25 -27.75
CA LYS A 1087 17.36 -3.02 -28.23
C LYS A 1087 18.16 -1.74 -27.94
N LEU A 1088 18.93 -1.73 -26.86
CA LEU A 1088 19.84 -0.64 -26.50
C LEU A 1088 21.23 -0.77 -27.14
N GLY A 1089 21.42 -1.75 -28.03
CA GLY A 1089 22.65 -1.96 -28.78
C GLY A 1089 23.75 -2.70 -28.01
N MET A 1090 23.39 -3.50 -27.01
CA MET A 1090 24.29 -4.34 -26.21
C MET A 1090 24.01 -5.82 -26.48
N GLU A 1091 24.95 -6.50 -27.13
CA GLU A 1091 24.85 -7.92 -27.53
C GLU A 1091 25.37 -8.88 -26.45
N ASP A 1092 25.19 -8.54 -25.17
CA ASP A 1092 25.55 -9.37 -24.02
C ASP A 1092 24.69 -9.01 -22.80
N LEU A 1093 24.75 -9.81 -21.73
CA LEU A 1093 24.05 -9.55 -20.46
C LEU A 1093 24.94 -9.95 -19.25
N PRO A 1094 24.96 -9.18 -18.15
CA PRO A 1094 25.64 -9.59 -16.93
C PRO A 1094 24.98 -10.80 -16.26
N GLN A 1095 25.79 -11.77 -15.80
CA GLN A 1095 25.30 -12.99 -15.16
C GLN A 1095 24.51 -12.69 -13.87
N SER A 1096 24.86 -11.62 -13.14
CA SER A 1096 24.18 -11.21 -11.91
C SER A 1096 22.73 -10.75 -12.09
N VAL A 1097 22.33 -10.41 -13.32
CA VAL A 1097 20.94 -10.04 -13.66
C VAL A 1097 20.24 -11.06 -14.56
N ALA A 1098 20.94 -12.09 -15.03
CA ALA A 1098 20.36 -13.11 -15.93
C ALA A 1098 19.14 -13.82 -15.31
N PHE A 1099 19.21 -14.14 -14.02
CA PHE A 1099 18.22 -14.93 -13.30
C PHE A 1099 17.65 -14.15 -12.10
N PHE A 1100 16.47 -14.58 -11.61
CA PHE A 1100 15.96 -14.13 -10.31
C PHE A 1100 16.87 -14.58 -9.16
N SER A 1101 16.94 -13.78 -8.10
CA SER A 1101 17.59 -14.18 -6.84
C SER A 1101 16.99 -15.47 -6.27
N ALA A 1102 15.65 -15.59 -6.35
CA ALA A 1102 14.93 -16.85 -6.19
C ALA A 1102 13.56 -16.78 -6.87
N VAL A 1103 12.98 -17.95 -7.18
CA VAL A 1103 11.56 -18.11 -7.53
C VAL A 1103 10.84 -18.76 -6.36
N ASP A 1104 9.79 -18.10 -5.88
CA ASP A 1104 8.95 -18.57 -4.78
C ASP A 1104 7.93 -19.61 -5.28
N ILE A 1105 7.75 -20.67 -4.49
CA ILE A 1105 6.71 -21.69 -4.63
C ILE A 1105 5.96 -21.79 -3.28
N ASP A 1106 4.66 -21.49 -3.27
CA ASP A 1106 3.87 -21.34 -2.03
C ASP A 1106 2.39 -21.72 -2.21
N GLN A 1107 1.71 -22.07 -1.11
CA GLN A 1107 0.26 -22.30 -1.09
C GLN A 1107 -0.55 -21.02 -0.88
N CYS A 1108 0.09 -19.91 -0.49
CA CYS A 1108 -0.56 -18.61 -0.29
C CYS A 1108 0.28 -17.46 -0.85
N LEU A 1109 -0.37 -16.34 -1.21
CA LEU A 1109 0.37 -15.15 -1.66
C LEU A 1109 0.94 -14.39 -0.46
N ARG A 1110 2.27 -14.36 -0.33
CA ARG A 1110 3.00 -13.55 0.66
C ARG A 1110 4.31 -13.03 0.06
N LYS A 1111 4.85 -11.99 0.67
CA LYS A 1111 6.02 -11.26 0.16
C LYS A 1111 7.32 -12.08 0.23
N GLU A 1112 7.44 -12.93 1.24
CA GLU A 1112 8.57 -13.85 1.47
C GLU A 1112 7.97 -15.18 1.94
N VAL A 1113 8.38 -16.31 1.36
CA VAL A 1113 7.79 -17.64 1.63
C VAL A 1113 7.91 -18.11 3.09
N THR A 1114 8.85 -17.54 3.85
CA THR A 1114 9.05 -17.80 5.29
C THR A 1114 8.18 -16.92 6.18
N MET A 1115 7.48 -15.92 5.62
CA MET A 1115 6.69 -14.96 6.39
C MET A 1115 5.41 -15.61 6.91
N ASN A 1116 5.33 -15.83 8.22
CA ASN A 1116 4.15 -16.44 8.86
C ASN A 1116 2.93 -15.49 8.95
N CYS A 1117 3.03 -14.25 8.44
CA CYS A 1117 1.94 -13.26 8.37
C CYS A 1117 1.14 -13.08 9.68
N VAL A 1118 1.86 -12.94 10.80
CA VAL A 1118 1.27 -12.67 12.12
C VAL A 1118 0.82 -11.21 12.20
N THR A 1119 -0.45 -11.01 12.53
CA THR A 1119 -1.10 -9.68 12.65
C THR A 1119 -2.06 -9.69 13.85
N PRO A 1120 -2.68 -8.55 14.24
CA PRO A 1120 -3.65 -8.53 15.33
C PRO A 1120 -4.90 -9.38 15.07
N SER A 1121 -5.32 -9.50 13.81
CA SER A 1121 -6.43 -10.36 13.36
C SER A 1121 -6.00 -11.81 13.15
N ASN A 1122 -4.73 -12.07 12.86
CA ASN A 1122 -4.13 -13.39 12.77
C ASN A 1122 -2.97 -13.60 13.77
N PRO A 1123 -3.25 -13.71 15.09
CA PRO A 1123 -2.21 -13.79 16.13
C PRO A 1123 -1.42 -15.11 16.11
N HIS A 1124 -1.91 -16.14 15.42
CA HIS A 1124 -1.26 -17.45 15.32
C HIS A 1124 -0.49 -17.66 14.00
N GLY A 1125 -0.59 -16.72 13.06
CA GLY A 1125 0.04 -16.81 11.74
C GLY A 1125 -0.57 -17.88 10.83
N MET A 1126 -0.04 -17.99 9.62
CA MET A 1126 -0.49 -18.95 8.61
C MET A 1126 -0.28 -20.40 9.04
N GLU A 1127 0.86 -20.71 9.66
CA GLU A 1127 1.24 -22.07 10.04
C GLU A 1127 0.29 -22.66 11.09
N ARG A 1128 0.09 -21.98 12.22
CA ARG A 1128 -0.77 -22.48 13.32
C ARG A 1128 -2.23 -22.05 13.20
N GLY A 1129 -2.50 -20.88 12.61
CA GLY A 1129 -3.86 -20.34 12.49
C GLY A 1129 -4.65 -20.90 11.30
N TYR A 1130 -3.95 -21.27 10.22
CA TYR A 1130 -4.55 -21.72 8.96
C TYR A 1130 -4.02 -23.07 8.45
N GLY A 1131 -2.97 -23.64 9.08
CA GLY A 1131 -2.38 -24.92 8.67
C GLY A 1131 -1.48 -24.84 7.43
N ILE A 1132 -1.05 -23.63 7.04
CA ILE A 1132 -0.24 -23.41 5.82
C ILE A 1132 1.24 -23.24 6.22
N PRO A 1133 2.13 -24.19 5.91
CA PRO A 1133 3.54 -24.11 6.25
C PRO A 1133 4.27 -23.00 5.47
N PRO A 1134 5.52 -22.66 5.82
CA PRO A 1134 6.41 -21.89 4.95
C PRO A 1134 6.54 -22.52 3.56
N GLY A 1135 6.53 -21.68 2.52
CA GLY A 1135 6.83 -22.10 1.15
C GLY A 1135 8.33 -22.28 0.93
N GLN A 1136 8.72 -22.48 -0.34
CA GLN A 1136 10.10 -22.70 -0.75
C GLN A 1136 10.51 -21.65 -1.79
N ALA A 1137 11.72 -21.12 -1.68
CA ALA A 1137 12.28 -20.18 -2.63
C ALA A 1137 13.52 -20.83 -3.23
N PHE A 1138 13.52 -21.02 -4.55
CA PHE A 1138 14.56 -21.76 -5.27
C PHE A 1138 15.44 -20.82 -6.08
N ASP A 1139 16.76 -20.98 -5.97
CA ASP A 1139 17.67 -20.35 -6.91
C ASP A 1139 17.70 -21.10 -8.27
N ILE A 1140 18.44 -20.56 -9.24
CA ILE A 1140 18.57 -21.20 -10.57
C ILE A 1140 19.26 -22.57 -10.51
N MET A 1141 20.26 -22.75 -9.65
CA MET A 1141 21.02 -24.02 -9.54
C MET A 1141 20.18 -25.11 -8.87
N GLU A 1142 19.42 -24.76 -7.84
CA GLU A 1142 18.46 -25.65 -7.20
C GLU A 1142 17.31 -26.03 -8.15
N THR A 1143 16.79 -25.05 -8.90
CA THR A 1143 15.74 -25.27 -9.92
C THR A 1143 16.24 -26.23 -11.02
N LEU A 1144 17.47 -26.04 -11.51
CA LEU A 1144 18.10 -26.94 -12.48
C LEU A 1144 18.26 -28.36 -11.93
N LYS A 1145 18.64 -28.50 -10.64
CA LYS A 1145 18.76 -29.80 -9.97
C LYS A 1145 17.43 -30.55 -9.87
N MET A 1146 16.33 -29.87 -9.58
CA MET A 1146 14.99 -30.50 -9.51
C MET A 1146 14.48 -30.90 -10.90
N THR A 1147 14.59 -30.00 -11.87
CA THR A 1147 14.09 -30.21 -13.24
C THR A 1147 14.97 -31.16 -14.05
N GLY A 1148 16.26 -31.24 -13.78
CA GLY A 1148 17.25 -31.85 -14.68
C GLY A 1148 17.60 -30.97 -15.87
N GLY A 1149 17.34 -29.66 -15.80
CA GLY A 1149 17.64 -28.69 -16.86
C GLY A 1149 16.69 -28.72 -18.07
N ALA A 1150 15.56 -29.42 -17.99
CA ALA A 1150 14.58 -29.53 -19.07
C ALA A 1150 13.19 -29.02 -18.66
N LEU A 1151 12.50 -28.36 -19.60
CA LEU A 1151 11.09 -27.96 -19.44
C LEU A 1151 10.09 -29.04 -19.87
N SER A 1152 10.49 -30.02 -20.68
CA SER A 1152 9.63 -31.15 -21.08
C SER A 1152 9.21 -31.99 -19.87
N LYS A 1153 7.99 -32.56 -19.91
CA LYS A 1153 7.60 -33.61 -18.97
C LYS A 1153 8.66 -34.73 -19.03
N LYS A 1154 9.18 -35.15 -17.87
CA LYS A 1154 9.98 -36.38 -17.81
C LYS A 1154 9.04 -37.52 -18.17
N ASN A 1155 9.35 -38.26 -19.23
CA ASN A 1155 8.66 -39.52 -19.49
C ASN A 1155 8.88 -40.40 -18.25
N VAL A 1156 7.83 -40.58 -17.45
CA VAL A 1156 7.79 -41.68 -16.48
C VAL A 1156 7.88 -42.94 -17.35
N PRO A 1157 8.92 -43.78 -17.21
CA PRO A 1157 8.96 -45.03 -17.96
C PRO A 1157 7.69 -45.79 -17.60
N SER A 1158 6.93 -46.20 -18.61
CA SER A 1158 5.72 -46.97 -18.34
C SER A 1158 6.14 -48.29 -17.71
N GLU A 1159 5.35 -48.86 -16.80
CA GLU A 1159 5.72 -50.15 -16.18
C GLU A 1159 5.91 -51.25 -17.26
N ASN A 1160 5.29 -51.09 -18.43
CA ASN A 1160 5.47 -51.93 -19.61
C ASN A 1160 6.88 -51.84 -20.24
N ASP A 1161 7.57 -50.68 -20.20
CA ASP A 1161 8.94 -50.57 -20.73
C ASP A 1161 9.92 -51.39 -19.89
N SER A 1162 9.64 -51.55 -18.59
CA SER A 1162 10.43 -52.39 -17.68
C SER A 1162 10.27 -53.91 -17.94
N GLU A 1163 9.22 -54.34 -18.64
CA GLU A 1163 9.13 -55.71 -19.17
C GLU A 1163 9.87 -55.87 -20.50
N VAL A 1164 9.92 -54.84 -21.35
CA VAL A 1164 10.60 -54.90 -22.64
C VAL A 1164 12.12 -54.97 -22.45
N GLU A 1165 12.69 -54.15 -21.57
CA GLU A 1165 14.12 -54.25 -21.23
C GLU A 1165 14.47 -55.58 -20.55
N LYS A 1166 13.57 -56.13 -19.70
CA LYS A 1166 13.78 -57.47 -19.10
C LYS A 1166 13.67 -58.61 -20.11
N LYS A 1167 12.86 -58.46 -21.17
CA LYS A 1167 12.74 -59.46 -22.25
C LYS A 1167 13.84 -59.35 -23.32
N GLN A 1168 14.65 -58.29 -23.31
CA GLN A 1168 15.89 -58.19 -24.09
C GLN A 1168 17.16 -58.56 -23.30
N ALA A 1169 17.02 -58.89 -22.01
CA ALA A 1169 18.11 -59.28 -21.11
C ALA A 1169 18.06 -60.77 -20.69
N VAL A 1170 17.35 -61.61 -21.46
CA VAL A 1170 17.23 -63.08 -21.30
C VAL A 1170 17.57 -63.77 -22.61
#